data_AF-A0A1B1Y3E1-F1
#
_entry.id   AF-A0A1B1Y3E1-F1
#
_cell.length_a   1.000
_cell.length_b   1.000
_cell.length_c   1.000
_cell.angle_alpha   90.00
_cell.angle_beta   90.00
_cell.angle_gamma   90.00
#
_symmetry.space_group_name_H-M   'P 1'
#
loop_
_entity.id
_entity.type
_entity.pdbx_description
1 polymer ?
#
loop_
_entity_poly.entity_id
_entity_poly.type
_entity_poly.pdbx_seq_one_letter_code
_entity_poly.pdbx_strand_id
1 'polypeptide(L)'
;MKINLKFKTTDTAIAIITIFMPLLLLAQVSGNKPYIPINKGLDNKWIESLLEKGEQKIYNDEELKYIAMPCGGIGTGQVEITGEGKLVFTESVYNQMQQPNTGHGLSSGYNYINPVVLESKVNNAFSIRIKEASGNYKVLRLNHQDFDDIQFIGEYPMSQLTYQKKNGKLPIEIKSEVFSPFVPLNLRSSSNPVTVIRYSIKNTSDKSVEVALSGWLKNIEFPIKSKVSYTNTIMKSKGVKGLSLEMNPKDTSESVMKHPQLGGFSLSVLDKNANVLVSNLSNETFLQQWEKGEKIKNSKQSYTSETAIGGQVVSHIKVAPNKTKVVTFLVTWYFPNAYENGKRYKQARDEAPGWVGHLYNNWYTNAFDVASYVSANFNALYSDTKHFRNTYHNTSLPYWLANRITMPVSTLAAGNIAIWKNGRLYAYEGIGFCQGTCGHVYNFVTAISKLFPELERSVRLLQDFNEDEPYSGYSKSGRINFRGYGANDPNAIHSYASDAQSGYVLKAYREHLNSKDNTFLDAIWDKVKMAIGYHIFKDGAEIGLEPNGVLEGKQTFWDPMWYGPNPYNNTLYLAALRAAEEMAKVQGEFNLAKRYHAIFETGSTFMNEHMWNGEYYVHLYPTGFKSDNGIRNGFSSPEVIDSNAEAFIKGFNNGAPNYYISTGCDAQQLFGQNWAHQLGLGYILPQQHCLTAANSIYQYNYTPDIGTVYNFQKPKHRTLAAIGEGAMVNGSWPKTPPKNFENLHDKANIWTGLEYEASCDMINEGLVKEGLVVIRSIHDRYNGTKRNPWNEIEGSDHYSRAMHSWNVLLSISGFTYNGPKGIIGYNPKLTPENFKSFFSASEGWGNYSQTKTNNIQTGSIHLAYGKLMLNTINLNVTPGKTVKQLDIHLNGKSLKASFEQKGDIVSINVDQTVQLNKNDKLSIQLK
;
A
#
# COMPACT_ATOMS: atom_id res chain seq x y z
N MET A 1 32.64 -44.33 -39.16
CA MET A 1 33.15 -45.24 -40.19
C MET A 1 32.09 -46.31 -40.45
N LYS A 2 31.54 -46.35 -41.69
CA LYS A 2 30.72 -47.40 -42.36
C LYS A 2 29.51 -47.99 -41.57
N ILE A 3 28.24 -47.66 -41.85
CA ILE A 3 27.37 -47.98 -43.02
C ILE A 3 27.19 -49.49 -43.30
N ASN A 4 25.97 -49.99 -43.09
CA ASN A 4 25.09 -50.80 -43.99
C ASN A 4 24.16 -51.72 -43.15
N LEU A 5 22.85 -51.47 -43.04
CA LEU A 5 21.77 -51.81 -43.99
C LEU A 5 21.82 -53.25 -44.52
N LYS A 6 20.74 -54.03 -44.30
CA LYS A 6 19.86 -54.54 -45.38
C LYS A 6 18.76 -55.54 -44.90
N PHE A 7 17.51 -55.17 -45.20
CA PHE A 7 16.33 -55.95 -45.66
C PHE A 7 15.76 -57.06 -44.73
N LYS A 8 14.45 -57.33 -44.68
CA LYS A 8 13.48 -57.51 -45.78
C LYS A 8 12.04 -57.53 -45.23
N THR A 9 11.11 -56.99 -46.02
CA THR A 9 9.65 -56.99 -45.90
C THR A 9 9.02 -58.36 -46.19
N THR A 10 7.90 -58.71 -45.52
CA THR A 10 6.60 -59.09 -46.12
C THR A 10 5.55 -59.46 -45.06
N ASP A 11 4.47 -58.68 -45.09
CA ASP A 11 3.04 -58.86 -44.82
C ASP A 11 2.38 -60.04 -44.07
N THR A 12 1.30 -59.62 -43.37
CA THR A 12 0.02 -60.30 -43.02
C THR A 12 -0.03 -61.30 -41.87
N ALA A 13 -0.56 -60.86 -40.71
CA ALA A 13 -1.91 -61.19 -40.23
C ALA A 13 -2.15 -60.64 -38.81
N ILE A 14 -3.39 -60.20 -38.59
CA ILE A 14 -3.92 -59.51 -37.41
C ILE A 14 -3.88 -60.40 -36.16
N ALA A 15 -3.29 -59.90 -35.06
CA ALA A 15 -3.61 -60.36 -33.71
C ALA A 15 -3.50 -59.20 -32.71
N ILE A 16 -4.60 -58.99 -31.99
CA ILE A 16 -4.86 -57.98 -30.98
C ILE A 16 -3.95 -58.19 -29.77
N ILE A 17 -3.12 -57.20 -29.44
CA ILE A 17 -2.61 -57.01 -28.07
C ILE A 17 -2.67 -55.52 -27.74
N THR A 18 -3.70 -55.15 -26.97
CA THR A 18 -3.81 -53.91 -26.21
C THR A 18 -2.64 -53.80 -25.22
N ILE A 19 -1.68 -52.93 -25.51
CA ILE A 19 -0.73 -52.39 -24.54
C ILE A 19 -0.96 -50.88 -24.50
N PHE A 20 -1.48 -50.41 -23.36
CA PHE A 20 -1.48 -49.00 -22.98
C PHE A 20 -0.02 -48.54 -22.83
N MET A 21 0.50 -47.88 -23.86
CA MET A 21 1.71 -47.06 -23.77
C MET A 21 1.24 -45.59 -23.69
N PRO A 22 1.80 -44.76 -22.78
CA PRO A 22 1.42 -43.36 -22.69
C PRO A 22 1.92 -42.64 -23.95
N LEU A 23 0.98 -42.14 -24.74
CA LEU A 23 1.21 -41.21 -25.86
C LEU A 23 1.71 -39.87 -25.30
N LEU A 24 2.99 -39.84 -24.94
CA LEU A 24 3.82 -38.65 -24.97
C LEU A 24 4.47 -38.58 -26.36
N LEU A 25 4.50 -37.38 -26.93
CA LEU A 25 5.01 -37.00 -28.25
C LEU A 25 4.06 -37.23 -29.43
N LEU A 26 3.15 -36.29 -29.62
CA LEU A 26 3.08 -35.40 -30.79
C LEU A 26 1.78 -34.59 -30.69
N ALA A 27 1.73 -33.62 -29.77
CA ALA A 27 0.77 -32.54 -29.90
C ALA A 27 1.32 -31.58 -30.98
N GLN A 28 0.85 -31.80 -32.21
CA GLN A 28 0.98 -30.84 -33.28
C GLN A 28 0.49 -29.47 -32.79
N VAL A 29 1.37 -28.49 -32.89
CA VAL A 29 1.07 -27.06 -32.88
C VAL A 29 -0.04 -26.82 -33.90
N SER A 30 -1.27 -26.71 -33.44
CA SER A 30 -2.45 -26.45 -34.25
C SER A 30 -3.01 -25.06 -33.91
N GLY A 31 -2.69 -24.10 -34.77
CA GLY A 31 -3.31 -22.77 -34.85
C GLY A 31 -2.78 -21.72 -33.85
N ASN A 32 -2.66 -20.47 -34.32
CA ASN A 32 -2.37 -19.24 -33.56
C ASN A 32 -3.47 -18.94 -32.50
N LYS A 33 -3.72 -19.86 -31.55
CA LYS A 33 -4.61 -19.59 -30.42
C LYS A 33 -3.79 -19.00 -29.27
N PRO A 34 -4.28 -17.95 -28.60
CA PRO A 34 -3.61 -17.37 -27.44
C PRO A 34 -3.50 -18.42 -26.33
N TYR A 35 -2.35 -18.47 -25.66
CA TYR A 35 -2.10 -19.39 -24.55
C TYR A 35 -2.87 -18.99 -23.28
N ILE A 36 -3.18 -17.70 -23.12
CA ILE A 36 -4.16 -17.21 -22.16
C ILE A 36 -5.55 -17.30 -22.83
N PRO A 37 -6.53 -17.97 -22.20
CA PRO A 37 -7.84 -18.15 -22.81
C PRO A 37 -8.58 -16.81 -22.91
N ILE A 38 -9.20 -16.55 -24.06
CA ILE A 38 -10.07 -15.39 -24.31
C ILE A 38 -11.37 -15.52 -23.51
N ASN A 39 -12.03 -16.68 -23.63
CA ASN A 39 -13.10 -17.03 -22.72
C ASN A 39 -12.50 -17.49 -21.39
N LYS A 40 -12.63 -16.65 -20.36
CA LYS A 40 -12.06 -16.90 -19.04
C LYS A 40 -12.70 -18.07 -18.30
N GLY A 41 -13.85 -18.59 -18.74
CA GLY A 41 -14.50 -19.75 -18.13
C GLY A 41 -14.80 -19.58 -16.64
N LEU A 42 -14.98 -18.34 -16.18
CA LEU A 42 -15.23 -18.02 -14.78
C LEU A 42 -16.64 -18.49 -14.40
N ASP A 43 -16.76 -19.05 -13.20
CA ASP A 43 -18.05 -19.48 -12.67
C ASP A 43 -19.01 -18.28 -12.52
N ASN A 44 -20.24 -18.42 -13.03
CA ASN A 44 -21.21 -17.33 -13.02
C ASN A 44 -21.60 -16.89 -11.60
N LYS A 45 -21.69 -17.82 -10.63
CA LYS A 45 -22.01 -17.46 -9.25
C LYS A 45 -20.86 -16.70 -8.60
N TRP A 46 -19.61 -17.08 -8.87
CA TRP A 46 -18.45 -16.31 -8.41
C TRP A 46 -18.46 -14.88 -8.98
N ILE A 47 -18.82 -14.72 -10.26
CA ILE A 47 -18.97 -13.40 -10.89
C ILE A 47 -20.11 -12.57 -10.25
N GLU A 48 -21.27 -13.18 -10.02
CA GLU A 48 -22.41 -12.52 -9.36
C GLU A 48 -22.03 -12.06 -7.94
N SER A 49 -21.24 -12.86 -7.22
CA SER A 49 -20.75 -12.54 -5.87
C SER A 49 -19.85 -11.30 -5.79
N LEU A 50 -19.31 -10.81 -6.91
CA LEU A 50 -18.50 -9.59 -6.94
C LEU A 50 -19.31 -8.36 -6.53
N LEU A 51 -20.61 -8.34 -6.83
CA LEU A 51 -21.51 -7.21 -6.61
C LEU A 51 -22.38 -7.37 -5.36
N GLU A 52 -22.42 -8.56 -4.77
CA GLU A 52 -23.14 -8.79 -3.53
C GLU A 52 -22.60 -7.87 -2.44
N LYS A 53 -23.51 -7.23 -1.68
CA LYS A 53 -23.10 -6.35 -0.58
C LYS A 53 -22.21 -7.10 0.42
N GLY A 54 -22.48 -8.38 0.63
CA GLY A 54 -21.78 -9.24 1.57
C GLY A 54 -21.97 -8.82 3.02
N GLU A 55 -21.42 -9.63 3.92
CA GLU A 55 -21.39 -9.35 5.35
C GLU A 55 -19.96 -9.12 5.83
N GLN A 56 -19.83 -8.61 7.06
CA GLN A 56 -18.53 -8.45 7.69
C GLN A 56 -17.82 -9.80 7.79
N LYS A 57 -16.64 -9.91 7.18
CA LYS A 57 -15.85 -11.15 7.17
C LYS A 57 -15.34 -11.45 8.58
N ILE A 58 -15.81 -12.58 9.11
CA ILE A 58 -15.28 -13.24 10.29
C ILE A 58 -14.32 -14.32 9.82
N TYR A 59 -13.07 -14.25 10.25
CA TYR A 59 -12.08 -15.31 10.08
C TYR A 59 -12.13 -16.23 11.31
N ASN A 60 -12.07 -17.54 11.08
CA ASN A 60 -12.09 -18.57 12.13
C ASN A 60 -11.29 -19.81 11.72
N ASP A 61 -11.11 -20.73 12.66
CA ASP A 61 -10.43 -22.02 12.48
C ASP A 61 -9.11 -21.88 11.66
N GLU A 62 -9.00 -22.56 10.51
CA GLU A 62 -7.79 -22.56 9.68
C GLU A 62 -7.45 -21.19 9.06
N GLU A 63 -8.44 -20.31 8.91
CA GLU A 63 -8.22 -18.97 8.34
C GLU A 63 -7.38 -18.09 9.26
N LEU A 64 -7.29 -18.40 10.56
CA LEU A 64 -6.52 -17.62 11.53
C LEU A 64 -5.01 -17.82 11.41
N LYS A 65 -4.58 -18.91 10.77
CA LYS A 65 -3.19 -19.41 10.80
C LYS A 65 -2.17 -18.36 10.37
N TYR A 66 -2.45 -17.65 9.28
CA TYR A 66 -1.52 -16.66 8.70
C TYR A 66 -1.92 -15.22 8.97
N ILE A 67 -3.01 -14.98 9.71
CA ILE A 67 -3.41 -13.60 10.04
C ILE A 67 -2.35 -12.96 10.91
N ALA A 68 -1.83 -11.82 10.45
CA ALA A 68 -0.99 -10.91 11.20
C ALA A 68 -1.27 -9.49 10.68
N MET A 69 -2.18 -8.76 11.33
CA MET A 69 -2.54 -7.40 10.90
C MET A 69 -1.65 -6.37 11.60
N PRO A 70 -0.98 -5.45 10.87
CA PRO A 70 -0.21 -4.38 11.51
C PRO A 70 -1.08 -3.51 12.43
N CYS A 71 -0.54 -3.23 13.61
CA CYS A 71 -1.20 -2.49 14.69
C CYS A 71 -0.22 -1.62 15.49
N GLY A 72 0.87 -1.16 14.85
CA GLY A 72 1.79 -0.12 15.32
C GLY A 72 1.52 1.26 14.69
N GLY A 73 2.05 2.32 15.29
CA GLY A 73 1.93 3.67 14.75
C GLY A 73 2.79 3.86 13.49
N ILE A 74 2.40 4.81 12.64
CA ILE A 74 3.06 5.04 11.34
C ILE A 74 4.54 5.38 11.55
N GLY A 75 5.41 4.62 10.90
CA GLY A 75 6.86 4.84 10.93
C GLY A 75 7.52 4.59 12.29
N THR A 76 6.86 3.86 13.20
CA THR A 76 7.35 3.65 14.58
C THR A 76 7.93 2.25 14.82
N GLY A 77 7.93 1.38 13.82
CA GLY A 77 8.27 -0.04 13.94
C GLY A 77 7.04 -0.96 13.88
N GLN A 78 7.25 -2.19 13.43
CA GLN A 78 6.18 -3.13 13.12
C GLN A 78 5.79 -4.01 14.30
N VAL A 79 4.52 -3.88 14.67
CA VAL A 79 3.82 -4.75 15.60
C VAL A 79 2.56 -5.27 14.92
N GLU A 80 2.33 -6.58 14.94
CA GLU A 80 1.18 -7.22 14.31
C GLU A 80 0.34 -7.98 15.35
N ILE A 81 -0.98 -7.98 15.16
CA ILE A 81 -1.92 -8.80 15.93
C ILE A 81 -2.27 -10.05 15.12
N THR A 82 -2.03 -11.24 15.69
CA THR A 82 -2.32 -12.50 15.01
C THR A 82 -3.80 -12.87 15.06
N GLY A 83 -4.22 -13.83 14.23
CA GLY A 83 -5.60 -14.35 14.23
C GLY A 83 -6.05 -14.92 15.59
N GLU A 84 -5.12 -15.38 16.41
CA GLU A 84 -5.38 -15.87 17.78
C GLU A 84 -5.31 -14.77 18.86
N GLY A 85 -4.92 -13.54 18.51
CA GLY A 85 -4.86 -12.43 19.46
C GLY A 85 -3.51 -12.20 20.15
N LYS A 86 -2.42 -12.78 19.63
CA LYS A 86 -1.05 -12.55 20.12
C LYS A 86 -0.43 -11.34 19.44
N LEU A 87 0.31 -10.50 20.18
CA LEU A 87 1.14 -9.46 19.57
C LEU A 87 2.48 -10.04 19.11
N VAL A 88 2.84 -9.72 17.87
CA VAL A 88 4.11 -10.07 17.23
C VAL A 88 4.89 -8.80 16.99
N PHE A 89 6.01 -8.66 17.69
CA PHE A 89 6.97 -7.57 17.49
C PHE A 89 8.08 -8.04 16.55
N THR A 90 8.40 -7.28 15.50
CA THR A 90 9.56 -7.55 14.64
C THR A 90 10.79 -6.77 15.11
N GLU A 91 11.96 -7.04 14.53
CA GLU A 91 13.19 -6.35 14.90
C GLU A 91 13.16 -4.84 14.59
N SER A 92 12.26 -4.41 13.69
CA SER A 92 12.11 -3.00 13.30
C SER A 92 11.70 -2.08 14.46
N VAL A 93 11.03 -2.60 15.49
CA VAL A 93 10.61 -1.85 16.68
C VAL A 93 11.80 -1.28 17.46
N TYR A 94 12.96 -1.92 17.36
CA TYR A 94 14.20 -1.51 18.03
C TYR A 94 15.32 -1.22 17.02
N ASN A 95 14.93 -0.59 15.90
CA ASN A 95 15.84 -0.04 14.88
C ASN A 95 16.74 -1.07 14.18
N GLN A 96 16.37 -2.35 14.20
CA GLN A 96 17.06 -3.38 13.45
C GLN A 96 16.32 -3.65 12.16
N MET A 97 17.07 -3.67 11.05
CA MET A 97 16.51 -3.95 9.74
C MET A 97 16.09 -5.42 9.69
N GLN A 98 14.78 -5.64 9.57
CA GLN A 98 14.21 -6.96 9.38
C GLN A 98 14.73 -7.57 8.08
N GLN A 99 15.10 -8.86 8.13
CA GLN A 99 15.63 -9.56 6.98
C GLN A 99 14.50 -9.97 6.02
N PRO A 100 14.67 -9.79 4.70
CA PRO A 100 13.68 -10.22 3.72
C PRO A 100 13.63 -11.76 3.60
N ASN A 101 12.44 -12.29 3.29
CA ASN A 101 12.21 -13.68 2.83
C ASN A 101 12.87 -14.78 3.70
N THR A 102 12.86 -14.63 5.03
CA THR A 102 13.44 -15.59 6.01
C THR A 102 14.83 -16.13 5.66
N GLY A 103 15.68 -15.32 5.01
CA GLY A 103 17.04 -15.71 4.66
C GLY A 103 17.20 -16.44 3.31
N HIS A 104 16.13 -16.62 2.52
CA HIS A 104 16.18 -17.23 1.17
C HIS A 104 16.61 -16.26 0.06
N GLY A 105 17.27 -15.15 0.42
CA GLY A 105 17.74 -14.13 -0.51
C GLY A 105 16.67 -13.10 -0.91
N LEU A 106 17.17 -11.97 -1.42
CA LEU A 106 16.35 -10.87 -1.91
C LEU A 106 15.55 -11.29 -3.15
N SER A 107 14.33 -10.78 -3.31
CA SER A 107 13.51 -10.96 -4.52
C SER A 107 13.15 -12.40 -4.90
N SER A 108 13.12 -13.37 -3.99
CA SER A 108 12.76 -14.76 -4.37
C SER A 108 11.24 -14.97 -4.48
N GLY A 109 10.43 -14.13 -3.84
CA GLY A 109 9.00 -14.39 -3.64
C GLY A 109 8.74 -15.63 -2.79
N TYR A 110 9.75 -16.12 -2.06
CA TYR A 110 9.69 -17.40 -1.33
C TYR A 110 8.51 -17.46 -0.35
N ASN A 111 8.29 -16.39 0.40
CA ASN A 111 7.19 -16.28 1.38
C ASN A 111 5.80 -16.33 0.73
N TYR A 112 5.68 -16.07 -0.58
CA TYR A 112 4.42 -16.23 -1.29
C TYR A 112 4.05 -17.71 -1.41
N ILE A 113 4.98 -18.58 -1.78
CA ILE A 113 4.72 -20.03 -1.87
C ILE A 113 4.80 -20.71 -0.49
N ASN A 114 5.63 -20.17 0.40
CA ASN A 114 5.89 -20.71 1.73
C ASN A 114 5.54 -19.66 2.80
N PRO A 115 4.25 -19.37 3.01
CA PRO A 115 3.81 -18.39 4.00
C PRO A 115 4.25 -18.80 5.41
N VAL A 116 4.74 -17.82 6.16
CA VAL A 116 5.34 -18.03 7.48
C VAL A 116 4.38 -17.60 8.58
N VAL A 117 4.25 -18.42 9.63
CA VAL A 117 3.59 -18.01 10.88
C VAL A 117 4.61 -17.22 11.69
N LEU A 118 4.31 -15.94 11.95
CA LEU A 118 5.29 -15.05 12.56
C LEU A 118 5.51 -15.32 14.04
N GLU A 119 6.76 -15.24 14.47
CA GLU A 119 7.16 -15.33 15.87
C GLU A 119 7.55 -13.95 16.41
N SER A 120 7.06 -13.62 17.60
CA SER A 120 7.39 -12.35 18.26
C SER A 120 8.82 -12.34 18.76
N LYS A 121 9.58 -11.29 18.42
CA LYS A 121 10.93 -11.02 18.94
C LYS A 121 10.92 -10.44 20.35
N VAL A 122 9.75 -9.99 20.82
CA VAL A 122 9.52 -9.47 22.18
C VAL A 122 8.52 -10.38 22.89
N ASN A 123 8.92 -10.95 24.03
CA ASN A 123 8.04 -11.82 24.79
C ASN A 123 6.92 -11.01 25.46
N ASN A 124 5.68 -11.36 25.16
CA ASN A 124 4.49 -10.73 25.70
C ASN A 124 3.38 -11.78 25.88
N ALA A 125 2.46 -11.53 26.80
CA ALA A 125 1.30 -12.38 27.03
C ALA A 125 0.15 -11.59 27.68
N PHE A 126 -1.08 -12.01 27.40
CA PHE A 126 -2.29 -11.49 28.06
C PHE A 126 -3.12 -12.66 28.58
N SER A 127 -3.69 -12.50 29.77
CA SER A 127 -4.43 -13.57 30.45
C SER A 127 -5.57 -13.01 31.29
N ILE A 128 -6.59 -13.82 31.52
CA ILE A 128 -7.75 -13.51 32.33
C ILE A 128 -7.87 -14.52 33.47
N ARG A 129 -8.17 -14.04 34.67
CA ARG A 129 -8.52 -14.86 35.83
C ARG A 129 -9.98 -14.64 36.17
N ILE A 130 -10.73 -15.72 36.32
CA ILE A 130 -12.15 -15.73 36.64
C ILE A 130 -12.30 -16.43 37.99
N LYS A 131 -13.02 -15.81 38.93
CA LYS A 131 -13.42 -16.48 40.17
C LYS A 131 -14.66 -17.33 39.91
N GLU A 132 -14.56 -18.62 40.15
CA GLU A 132 -15.64 -19.58 39.95
C GLU A 132 -16.60 -19.58 41.14
N ALA A 133 -17.80 -20.14 40.95
CA ALA A 133 -18.79 -20.28 42.01
C ALA A 133 -18.31 -21.16 43.20
N SER A 134 -17.37 -22.08 42.93
CA SER A 134 -16.70 -22.91 43.94
C SER A 134 -15.79 -22.11 44.89
N GLY A 135 -15.46 -20.86 44.54
CA GLY A 135 -14.47 -20.04 45.22
C GLY A 135 -13.05 -20.19 44.67
N ASN A 136 -12.80 -21.17 43.80
CA ASN A 136 -11.54 -21.35 43.08
C ASN A 136 -11.35 -20.29 42.00
N TYR A 137 -10.12 -20.14 41.52
CA TYR A 137 -9.81 -19.30 40.38
C TYR A 137 -9.45 -20.15 39.17
N LYS A 138 -9.89 -19.71 38.01
CA LYS A 138 -9.52 -20.25 36.70
C LYS A 138 -8.72 -19.21 35.94
N VAL A 139 -7.52 -19.56 35.50
CA VAL A 139 -6.66 -18.68 34.69
C VAL A 139 -6.67 -19.16 33.24
N LEU A 140 -6.85 -18.24 32.30
CA LEU A 140 -6.89 -18.53 30.86
C LEU A 140 -6.03 -17.52 30.10
N ARG A 141 -5.17 -18.01 29.20
CA ARG A 141 -4.44 -17.19 28.22
C ARG A 141 -5.39 -16.75 27.13
N LEU A 142 -5.29 -15.48 26.71
CA LEU A 142 -6.18 -14.92 25.68
C LEU A 142 -5.64 -15.24 24.28
N ASN A 143 -5.54 -16.53 23.96
CA ASN A 143 -5.01 -17.08 22.70
C ASN A 143 -5.46 -18.55 22.49
N HIS A 144 -4.94 -19.23 21.45
CA HIS A 144 -5.37 -20.60 21.10
C HIS A 144 -5.03 -21.67 22.14
N GLN A 145 -4.12 -21.40 23.09
CA GLN A 145 -3.75 -22.39 24.10
C GLN A 145 -4.91 -22.68 25.06
N ASP A 146 -5.74 -21.68 25.33
CA ASP A 146 -6.83 -21.77 26.29
C ASP A 146 -8.23 -21.54 25.67
N PHE A 147 -8.31 -21.06 24.42
CA PHE A 147 -9.56 -20.88 23.66
C PHE A 147 -9.49 -21.60 22.31
N ASP A 148 -10.43 -22.51 22.06
CA ASP A 148 -10.50 -23.38 20.87
C ASP A 148 -11.50 -22.89 19.81
N ASP A 149 -12.16 -21.76 20.06
CA ASP A 149 -13.03 -21.05 19.12
C ASP A 149 -12.76 -19.55 19.21
N ILE A 150 -11.87 -19.07 18.33
CA ILE A 150 -11.53 -17.65 18.21
C ILE A 150 -12.08 -17.14 16.88
N GLN A 151 -12.66 -15.95 16.93
CA GLN A 151 -13.11 -15.24 15.74
C GLN A 151 -12.33 -13.94 15.60
N PHE A 152 -11.83 -13.66 14.40
CA PHE A 152 -11.09 -12.44 14.08
C PHE A 152 -11.83 -11.64 13.01
N ILE A 153 -11.98 -10.33 13.23
CA ILE A 153 -12.45 -9.36 12.24
C ILE A 153 -11.36 -8.32 12.09
N GLY A 154 -10.88 -8.12 10.87
CA GLY A 154 -9.91 -7.07 10.56
C GLY A 154 -10.48 -6.04 9.60
N GLU A 155 -10.58 -4.81 10.08
CA GLU A 155 -11.00 -3.61 9.35
C GLU A 155 -9.96 -2.52 9.67
N TYR A 156 -8.83 -2.56 8.96
CA TYR A 156 -7.69 -1.69 9.25
C TYR A 156 -8.15 -0.22 9.33
N PRO A 157 -7.83 0.50 10.43
CA PRO A 157 -6.74 0.28 11.39
C PRO A 157 -7.10 -0.51 12.66
N MET A 158 -8.26 -1.16 12.74
CA MET A 158 -8.72 -1.86 13.95
C MET A 158 -9.04 -3.33 13.69
N SER A 159 -8.64 -4.21 14.61
CA SER A 159 -9.13 -5.58 14.65
C SER A 159 -10.03 -5.80 15.85
N GLN A 160 -10.90 -6.80 15.73
CA GLN A 160 -11.74 -7.29 16.80
C GLN A 160 -11.57 -8.79 16.93
N LEU A 161 -11.46 -9.29 18.16
CA LEU A 161 -11.46 -10.72 18.42
C LEU A 161 -12.56 -11.10 19.40
N THR A 162 -13.14 -12.28 19.22
CA THR A 162 -14.02 -12.93 20.20
C THR A 162 -13.37 -14.23 20.64
N TYR A 163 -13.26 -14.44 21.96
CA TYR A 163 -12.64 -15.63 22.54
C TYR A 163 -13.73 -16.53 23.15
N GLN A 164 -13.85 -17.74 22.61
CA GLN A 164 -14.88 -18.70 23.02
C GLN A 164 -14.28 -20.08 23.28
N LYS A 165 -15.08 -20.89 23.99
CA LYS A 165 -14.78 -22.30 24.20
C LYS A 165 -15.88 -23.14 23.57
N LYS A 166 -15.52 -24.10 22.71
CA LYS A 166 -16.47 -25.09 22.15
C LYS A 166 -17.09 -25.91 23.29
N ASN A 167 -16.29 -26.23 24.32
CA ASN A 167 -16.73 -26.94 25.52
C ASN A 167 -16.45 -26.14 26.81
N GLY A 168 -17.43 -26.11 27.71
CA GLY A 168 -17.30 -25.46 29.02
C GLY A 168 -17.58 -23.96 29.00
N LYS A 169 -18.87 -23.61 29.02
CA LYS A 169 -19.34 -22.21 29.01
C LYS A 169 -18.72 -21.42 30.16
N LEU A 170 -18.14 -20.27 29.83
CA LEU A 170 -17.70 -19.29 30.81
C LEU A 170 -18.88 -18.42 31.26
N PRO A 171 -18.89 -17.91 32.50
CA PRO A 171 -19.93 -16.97 32.97
C PRO A 171 -19.77 -15.56 32.38
N ILE A 172 -18.90 -15.41 31.38
CA ILE A 172 -18.56 -14.15 30.73
C ILE A 172 -18.34 -14.37 29.22
N GLU A 173 -18.62 -13.33 28.44
CA GLU A 173 -18.20 -13.18 27.05
C GLU A 173 -16.99 -12.24 27.00
N ILE A 174 -15.97 -12.60 26.21
CA ILE A 174 -14.68 -11.90 26.12
C ILE A 174 -14.46 -11.46 24.67
N LYS A 175 -14.33 -10.15 24.48
CA LYS A 175 -13.96 -9.54 23.19
C LYS A 175 -12.76 -8.64 23.34
N SER A 176 -11.92 -8.52 22.32
CA SER A 176 -10.87 -7.50 22.27
C SER A 176 -11.01 -6.61 21.04
N GLU A 177 -10.64 -5.33 21.18
CA GLU A 177 -10.29 -4.47 20.06
C GLU A 177 -8.78 -4.17 20.13
N VAL A 178 -8.04 -4.35 19.03
CA VAL A 178 -6.60 -4.08 18.97
C VAL A 178 -6.30 -3.11 17.83
N PHE A 179 -5.56 -2.04 18.12
CA PHE A 179 -5.26 -0.99 17.16
C PHE A 179 -4.10 -0.11 17.60
N SER A 180 -3.54 0.64 16.66
CA SER A 180 -2.84 1.90 16.91
C SER A 180 -3.73 3.07 16.54
N PRO A 181 -3.68 4.21 17.25
CA PRO A 181 -4.36 5.40 16.78
C PRO A 181 -3.93 5.72 15.34
N PHE A 182 -4.91 5.87 14.46
CA PHE A 182 -4.74 6.16 13.04
C PHE A 182 -5.86 7.12 12.65
N VAL A 183 -5.49 8.37 12.45
CA VAL A 183 -6.41 9.49 12.21
C VAL A 183 -5.89 10.21 10.96
N PRO A 184 -6.50 9.98 9.78
CA PRO A 184 -6.09 10.65 8.55
C PRO A 184 -6.07 12.16 8.73
N LEU A 185 -5.08 12.80 8.08
CA LEU A 185 -4.73 14.23 8.19
C LEU A 185 -4.16 14.65 9.56
N ASN A 186 -3.92 13.71 10.48
CA ASN A 186 -3.32 13.99 11.78
C ASN A 186 -2.16 13.04 12.08
N LEU A 187 -0.97 13.41 11.59
CA LEU A 187 0.25 12.62 11.74
C LEU A 187 0.67 12.47 13.21
N ARG A 188 0.54 13.54 14.01
CA ARG A 188 0.84 13.52 15.46
C ARG A 188 0.04 12.45 16.21
N SER A 189 -1.23 12.26 15.84
CA SER A 189 -2.08 11.23 16.43
C SER A 189 -1.75 9.84 15.88
N SER A 190 -1.28 9.75 14.64
CA SER A 190 -1.08 8.48 13.93
C SER A 190 0.32 7.87 14.07
N SER A 191 1.31 8.64 14.52
CA SER A 191 2.71 8.22 14.68
C SER A 191 3.13 8.03 16.14
N ASN A 192 2.23 7.50 16.97
CA ASN A 192 2.56 7.14 18.35
C ASN A 192 3.09 5.69 18.40
N PRO A 193 4.25 5.42 19.05
CA PRO A 193 4.78 4.06 19.21
C PRO A 193 3.99 3.30 20.31
N VAL A 194 2.75 2.91 19.99
CA VAL A 194 1.81 2.29 20.92
C VAL A 194 0.95 1.26 20.20
N THR A 195 0.70 0.12 20.82
CA THR A 195 -0.45 -0.75 20.50
C THR A 195 -1.43 -0.72 21.67
N VAL A 196 -2.71 -0.44 21.35
CA VAL A 196 -3.81 -0.42 22.30
C VAL A 196 -4.58 -1.73 22.23
N ILE A 197 -4.86 -2.33 23.39
CA ILE A 197 -5.64 -3.56 23.50
C ILE A 197 -6.80 -3.31 24.47
N ARG A 198 -8.03 -3.36 23.99
CA ARG A 198 -9.24 -3.11 24.79
C ARG A 198 -10.01 -4.40 24.98
N TYR A 199 -9.98 -4.99 26.17
CA TYR A 199 -10.80 -6.16 26.49
C TYR A 199 -12.15 -5.73 27.03
N SER A 200 -13.22 -6.11 26.33
CA SER A 200 -14.61 -5.98 26.78
C SER A 200 -15.07 -7.30 27.41
N ILE A 201 -15.40 -7.25 28.69
CA ILE A 201 -15.87 -8.40 29.47
C ILE A 201 -17.34 -8.19 29.81
N LYS A 202 -18.21 -9.00 29.22
CA LYS A 202 -19.65 -8.99 29.49
C LYS A 202 -20.01 -10.17 30.39
N ASN A 203 -20.66 -9.90 31.51
CA ASN A 203 -21.20 -10.96 32.36
C ASN A 203 -22.49 -11.51 31.77
N THR A 204 -22.51 -12.81 31.47
CA THR A 204 -23.64 -13.53 30.87
C THR A 204 -24.45 -14.33 31.90
N SER A 205 -24.04 -14.29 33.16
CA SER A 205 -24.73 -14.93 34.28
C SER A 205 -25.66 -13.97 35.05
N ASP A 206 -26.46 -14.53 35.94
CA ASP A 206 -27.39 -13.84 36.85
C ASP A 206 -26.72 -13.35 38.15
N LYS A 207 -25.45 -13.71 38.38
CA LYS A 207 -24.66 -13.32 39.56
C LYS A 207 -23.49 -12.44 39.18
N SER A 208 -23.00 -11.63 40.12
CA SER A 208 -21.80 -10.84 39.87
C SER A 208 -20.58 -11.75 39.73
N VAL A 209 -19.73 -11.49 38.73
CA VAL A 209 -18.49 -12.24 38.49
C VAL A 209 -17.29 -11.36 38.83
N GLU A 210 -16.32 -11.90 39.57
CA GLU A 210 -15.02 -11.28 39.81
C GLU A 210 -14.03 -11.75 38.74
N VAL A 211 -13.44 -10.79 38.04
CA VAL A 211 -12.49 -11.03 36.94
C VAL A 211 -11.25 -10.17 37.17
N ALA A 212 -10.09 -10.67 36.76
CA ALA A 212 -8.89 -9.85 36.65
C ALA A 212 -8.20 -10.12 35.31
N LEU A 213 -7.71 -9.06 34.66
CA LEU A 213 -6.96 -9.15 33.41
C LEU A 213 -5.51 -8.81 33.70
N SER A 214 -4.60 -9.62 33.17
CA SER A 214 -3.15 -9.46 33.30
C SER A 214 -2.52 -9.27 31.93
N GLY A 215 -1.61 -8.30 31.83
CA GLY A 215 -0.62 -8.24 30.76
C GLY A 215 0.76 -8.56 31.33
N TRP A 216 1.60 -9.20 30.53
CA TRP A 216 3.01 -9.44 30.82
C TRP A 216 3.86 -9.03 29.62
N LEU A 217 4.99 -8.39 29.88
CA LEU A 217 5.95 -7.95 28.87
C LEU A 217 7.37 -8.10 29.41
N LYS A 218 8.31 -8.44 28.53
CA LYS A 218 9.75 -8.47 28.81
C LYS A 218 10.49 -7.64 27.75
N ASN A 219 11.44 -6.80 28.17
CA ASN A 219 12.30 -6.06 27.25
C ASN A 219 13.25 -7.03 26.49
N ILE A 220 13.79 -6.60 25.35
CA ILE A 220 14.80 -7.33 24.59
C ILE A 220 16.13 -7.37 25.35
N GLU A 221 16.98 -8.35 25.01
CA GLU A 221 18.37 -8.34 25.44
C GLU A 221 19.19 -7.38 24.56
N PHE A 222 19.96 -6.49 25.19
CA PHE A 222 20.92 -5.63 24.55
C PHE A 222 22.12 -6.45 24.04
N PRO A 223 22.58 -6.25 22.79
CA PRO A 223 23.59 -7.11 22.18
C PRO A 223 24.97 -7.01 22.84
N ILE A 224 25.34 -5.83 23.37
CA ILE A 224 26.61 -5.64 24.08
C ILE A 224 26.41 -5.96 25.56
N LYS A 225 26.47 -7.26 25.89
CA LYS A 225 26.24 -7.78 27.25
C LYS A 225 27.09 -7.05 28.30
N SER A 226 26.59 -6.96 29.54
CA SER A 226 27.23 -6.30 30.70
C SER A 226 27.44 -4.77 30.60
N LYS A 227 27.18 -4.15 29.45
CA LYS A 227 27.27 -2.69 29.27
C LYS A 227 25.99 -1.94 29.61
N VAL A 228 24.90 -2.66 29.84
CA VAL A 228 23.57 -2.14 30.17
C VAL A 228 23.01 -2.96 31.32
N SER A 229 22.38 -2.32 32.31
CA SER A 229 21.46 -2.96 33.24
C SER A 229 20.02 -2.64 32.88
N TYR A 230 19.09 -3.50 33.31
CA TYR A 230 17.66 -3.34 33.04
C TYR A 230 16.97 -2.95 34.32
N THR A 231 16.15 -1.91 34.27
CA THR A 231 15.34 -1.48 35.41
C THR A 231 13.88 -1.47 35.04
N ASN A 232 13.11 -2.31 35.72
CA ASN A 232 11.66 -2.26 35.66
C ASN A 232 11.16 -1.37 36.80
N THR A 233 10.34 -0.36 36.49
CA THR A 233 9.84 0.62 37.48
C THR A 233 8.33 0.74 37.39
N ILE A 234 7.66 0.78 38.54
CA ILE A 234 6.22 1.06 38.60
C ILE A 234 5.99 2.53 38.30
N MET A 235 5.27 2.82 37.23
CA MET A 235 4.97 4.18 36.80
C MET A 235 3.47 4.48 36.92
N LYS A 236 3.14 5.75 37.18
CA LYS A 236 1.77 6.23 37.25
C LYS A 236 1.65 7.63 36.66
N SER A 237 0.55 7.88 35.98
CA SER A 237 0.16 9.20 35.48
C SER A 237 -1.36 9.34 35.56
N LYS A 238 -1.93 10.44 35.07
CA LYS A 238 -3.38 10.66 35.10
C LYS A 238 -4.11 9.58 34.30
N GLY A 239 -4.86 8.73 35.00
CA GLY A 239 -5.68 7.68 34.40
C GLY A 239 -4.95 6.40 34.00
N VAL A 240 -3.62 6.32 34.17
CA VAL A 240 -2.81 5.17 33.74
C VAL A 240 -1.81 4.77 34.82
N LYS A 241 -1.61 3.46 34.95
CA LYS A 241 -0.59 2.84 35.81
C LYS A 241 0.04 1.67 35.08
N GLY A 242 1.34 1.45 35.28
CA GLY A 242 2.05 0.41 34.54
C GLY A 242 3.50 0.24 34.94
N LEU A 243 4.26 -0.36 34.04
CA LEU A 243 5.68 -0.63 34.14
C LEU A 243 6.44 0.13 33.05
N SER A 244 7.52 0.83 33.40
CA SER A 244 8.61 1.13 32.46
C SER A 244 9.63 0.01 32.54
N LEU A 245 10.07 -0.50 31.39
CA LEU A 245 11.11 -1.52 31.25
C LEU A 245 12.28 -0.89 30.50
N GLU A 246 13.18 -0.22 31.24
CA GLU A 246 14.23 0.63 30.66
C GLU A 246 15.60 -0.03 30.69
N MET A 247 16.39 0.26 29.65
CA MET A 247 17.82 -0.03 29.60
C MET A 247 18.62 1.14 30.18
N ASN A 248 19.54 0.86 31.10
CA ASN A 248 20.40 1.83 31.76
C ASN A 248 21.86 1.55 31.35
N PRO A 249 22.45 2.38 30.50
CA PRO A 249 23.87 2.27 30.16
C PRO A 249 24.75 2.34 31.39
N LYS A 250 25.67 1.39 31.52
CA LYS A 250 26.79 1.41 32.47
C LYS A 250 28.07 1.98 31.85
N ASP A 251 28.08 2.05 30.53
CA ASP A 251 29.16 2.52 29.70
C ASP A 251 28.64 3.68 28.85
N THR A 252 29.34 4.81 28.92
CA THR A 252 28.95 6.06 28.24
C THR A 252 29.62 6.23 26.87
N SER A 253 30.30 5.20 26.36
CA SER A 253 30.86 5.20 25.01
C SER A 253 29.76 5.40 23.96
N GLU A 254 30.14 6.02 22.84
CA GLU A 254 29.21 6.31 21.75
C GLU A 254 28.57 5.04 21.17
N SER A 255 29.32 3.94 21.11
CA SER A 255 28.83 2.63 20.64
C SER A 255 27.71 2.04 21.49
N VAL A 256 27.59 2.45 22.76
CA VAL A 256 26.49 2.07 23.65
C VAL A 256 25.40 3.13 23.63
N MET A 257 25.75 4.40 23.86
CA MET A 257 24.78 5.50 24.00
C MET A 257 23.97 5.78 22.73
N LYS A 258 24.58 5.58 21.57
CA LYS A 258 23.89 5.70 20.28
C LYS A 258 23.45 4.35 19.73
N HIS A 259 23.62 3.22 20.43
CA HIS A 259 23.26 1.93 19.86
C HIS A 259 21.77 1.91 19.43
N PRO A 260 21.41 1.40 18.24
CA PRO A 260 20.02 1.44 17.73
C PRO A 260 19.00 0.77 18.65
N GLN A 261 19.44 -0.27 19.35
CA GLN A 261 18.64 -1.06 20.30
C GLN A 261 18.64 -0.52 21.73
N LEU A 262 19.31 0.60 22.02
CA LEU A 262 19.23 1.22 23.34
C LEU A 262 17.88 1.93 23.47
N GLY A 263 17.08 1.52 24.44
CA GLY A 263 15.74 2.05 24.64
C GLY A 263 14.92 1.20 25.60
N GLY A 264 13.61 1.33 25.53
CA GLY A 264 12.72 0.68 26.48
C GLY A 264 11.32 0.43 25.95
N PHE A 265 10.60 -0.38 26.71
CA PHE A 265 9.17 -0.61 26.54
C PHE A 265 8.41 -0.14 27.77
N SER A 266 7.11 0.05 27.63
CA SER A 266 6.19 0.11 28.76
C SER A 266 4.97 -0.75 28.51
N LEU A 267 4.53 -1.44 29.57
CA LEU A 267 3.23 -2.08 29.64
C LEU A 267 2.40 -1.34 30.68
N SER A 268 1.27 -0.79 30.25
CA SER A 268 0.42 0.03 31.10
C SER A 268 -1.05 -0.33 30.94
N VAL A 269 -1.88 0.05 31.91
CA VAL A 269 -3.34 -0.10 31.86
C VAL A 269 -4.01 1.21 32.26
N LEU A 270 -5.14 1.53 31.61
CA LEU A 270 -5.98 2.67 31.94
C LEU A 270 -6.83 2.40 33.20
N ASP A 271 -6.15 2.03 34.28
CA ASP A 271 -6.70 1.77 35.60
C ASP A 271 -5.69 2.21 36.67
N LYS A 272 -6.00 3.32 37.35
CA LYS A 272 -5.14 3.87 38.42
C LYS A 272 -4.99 2.94 39.62
N ASN A 273 -5.91 1.99 39.79
CA ASN A 273 -5.93 1.04 40.90
C ASN A 273 -5.30 -0.31 40.54
N ALA A 274 -4.75 -0.45 39.33
CA ALA A 274 -4.12 -1.69 38.89
C ALA A 274 -2.98 -2.11 39.84
N ASN A 275 -2.82 -3.41 40.02
CA ASN A 275 -1.67 -3.99 40.71
C ASN A 275 -0.54 -4.17 39.71
N VAL A 276 0.68 -3.86 40.12
CA VAL A 276 1.86 -3.94 39.27
C VAL A 276 2.92 -4.79 39.96
N LEU A 277 3.38 -5.83 39.27
CA LEU A 277 4.40 -6.75 39.77
C LEU A 277 5.70 -6.53 39.02
N VAL A 278 6.69 -6.02 39.74
CA VAL A 278 8.10 -5.96 39.34
C VAL A 278 8.80 -7.15 40.00
N SER A 279 9.10 -8.20 39.24
CA SER A 279 9.79 -9.38 39.75
C SER A 279 10.54 -10.11 38.64
N ASN A 280 11.49 -10.97 39.01
CA ASN A 280 12.13 -11.90 38.07
C ASN A 280 11.31 -13.19 37.85
N LEU A 281 10.01 -13.17 38.17
CA LEU A 281 9.15 -14.34 37.94
C LEU A 281 8.84 -14.49 36.45
N SER A 282 8.97 -15.71 35.95
CA SER A 282 8.49 -16.05 34.62
C SER A 282 6.96 -15.87 34.53
N ASN A 283 6.43 -15.65 33.33
CA ASN A 283 4.99 -15.58 33.12
C ASN A 283 4.29 -16.85 33.63
N GLU A 284 4.86 -18.02 33.35
CA GLU A 284 4.28 -19.31 33.76
C GLU A 284 4.23 -19.49 35.27
N THR A 285 5.31 -19.14 35.98
CA THR A 285 5.33 -19.18 37.45
C THR A 285 4.29 -18.21 38.03
N PHE A 286 4.17 -17.03 37.44
CA PHE A 286 3.15 -16.06 37.84
C PHE A 286 1.72 -16.61 37.64
N LEU A 287 1.41 -17.20 36.48
CA LEU A 287 0.08 -17.73 36.20
C LEU A 287 -0.30 -18.86 37.17
N GLN A 288 0.63 -19.75 37.50
CA GLN A 288 0.41 -20.83 38.47
C GLN A 288 0.11 -20.30 39.88
N GLN A 289 0.85 -19.28 40.34
CA GLN A 289 0.58 -18.61 41.63
C GLN A 289 -0.76 -17.87 41.61
N TRP A 290 -1.07 -17.21 40.49
CA TRP A 290 -2.29 -16.44 40.31
C TRP A 290 -3.54 -17.33 40.33
N GLU A 291 -3.44 -18.53 39.77
CA GLU A 291 -4.50 -19.55 39.79
C GLU A 291 -4.73 -20.14 41.18
N LYS A 292 -3.69 -20.29 42.00
CA LYS A 292 -3.80 -20.68 43.42
C LYS A 292 -4.43 -19.60 44.31
N GLY A 293 -4.80 -18.46 43.76
CA GLY A 293 -5.43 -17.36 44.49
C GLY A 293 -4.45 -16.48 45.26
N GLU A 294 -3.14 -16.59 44.98
CA GLU A 294 -2.15 -15.73 45.61
C GLU A 294 -2.45 -14.25 45.30
N LYS A 295 -2.34 -13.40 46.33
CA LYS A 295 -2.61 -11.97 46.19
C LYS A 295 -1.44 -11.30 45.50
N ILE A 296 -1.71 -10.66 44.36
CA ILE A 296 -0.77 -9.76 43.71
C ILE A 296 -0.73 -8.48 44.54
N LYS A 297 0.36 -8.28 45.28
CA LYS A 297 0.67 -7.00 45.91
C LYS A 297 1.60 -6.24 44.98
N ASN A 298 1.54 -4.91 45.00
CA ASN A 298 2.59 -4.12 44.40
C ASN A 298 3.92 -4.56 45.03
N SER A 299 4.89 -4.91 44.19
CA SER A 299 6.25 -5.23 44.62
C SER A 299 6.99 -3.97 45.05
N LYS A 300 8.32 -4.08 45.22
CA LYS A 300 9.21 -2.92 45.26
C LYS A 300 8.93 -1.98 44.08
N GLN A 301 9.07 -0.67 44.31
CA GLN A 301 8.84 0.40 43.33
C GLN A 301 9.65 0.23 42.05
N SER A 302 10.85 -0.35 42.16
CA SER A 302 11.70 -0.71 41.03
C SER A 302 12.49 -1.98 41.36
N TYR A 303 13.01 -2.62 40.32
CA TYR A 303 13.96 -3.72 40.40
C TYR A 303 14.94 -3.63 39.23
N THR A 304 16.22 -3.75 39.54
CA THR A 304 17.31 -3.71 38.54
C THR A 304 17.93 -5.09 38.40
N SER A 305 18.27 -5.46 37.16
CA SER A 305 18.87 -6.74 36.79
C SER A 305 19.99 -6.54 35.77
N GLU A 306 20.91 -7.50 35.72
CA GLU A 306 21.96 -7.58 34.69
C GLU A 306 21.44 -8.15 33.35
N THR A 307 20.30 -8.82 33.38
CA THR A 307 19.62 -9.39 32.20
C THR A 307 18.22 -8.81 32.08
N ALA A 308 17.65 -8.86 30.87
CA ALA A 308 16.28 -8.37 30.68
C ALA A 308 15.31 -9.21 31.53
N ILE A 309 14.35 -8.53 32.16
CA ILE A 309 13.37 -9.12 33.06
C ILE A 309 11.95 -8.71 32.66
N GLY A 310 11.00 -9.59 32.91
CA GLY A 310 9.58 -9.32 32.66
C GLY A 310 8.91 -8.55 33.79
N GLY A 311 7.66 -8.16 33.57
CA GLY A 311 6.79 -7.68 34.64
C GLY A 311 5.32 -7.74 34.24
N GLN A 312 4.44 -7.72 35.25
CA GLN A 312 3.00 -7.90 35.08
C GLN A 312 2.23 -6.65 35.51
N VAL A 313 1.15 -6.36 34.78
CA VAL A 313 0.16 -5.34 35.14
C VAL A 313 -1.21 -6.01 35.21
N VAL A 314 -1.90 -5.88 36.35
CA VAL A 314 -3.17 -6.56 36.60
C VAL A 314 -4.27 -5.58 36.99
N SER A 315 -5.36 -5.56 36.23
CA SER A 315 -6.57 -4.80 36.56
C SER A 315 -7.65 -5.75 37.07
N HIS A 316 -8.26 -5.38 38.20
CA HIS A 316 -9.31 -6.16 38.85
C HIS A 316 -10.66 -5.51 38.60
N ILE A 317 -11.63 -6.29 38.12
CA ILE A 317 -12.98 -5.81 37.84
C ILE A 317 -14.02 -6.74 38.48
N LYS A 318 -15.10 -6.14 38.97
CA LYS A 318 -16.32 -6.84 39.35
C LYS A 318 -17.40 -6.48 38.35
N VAL A 319 -17.94 -7.49 37.66
CA VAL A 319 -18.92 -7.29 36.59
C VAL A 319 -20.29 -7.75 37.09
N ALA A 320 -21.21 -6.79 37.25
CA ALA A 320 -22.59 -7.07 37.65
C ALA A 320 -23.32 -7.89 36.56
N PRO A 321 -24.41 -8.60 36.90
CA PRO A 321 -25.19 -9.38 35.93
C PRO A 321 -25.58 -8.57 34.69
N ASN A 322 -25.42 -9.15 33.50
CA ASN A 322 -25.74 -8.53 32.21
C ASN A 322 -25.05 -7.18 31.92
N LYS A 323 -23.98 -6.82 32.66
CA LYS A 323 -23.19 -5.61 32.41
C LYS A 323 -21.88 -5.94 31.71
N THR A 324 -21.34 -4.93 31.01
CA THR A 324 -20.03 -4.97 30.37
C THR A 324 -19.08 -4.02 31.06
N LYS A 325 -17.83 -4.45 31.25
CA LYS A 325 -16.71 -3.61 31.68
C LYS A 325 -15.58 -3.72 30.66
N VAL A 326 -14.83 -2.63 30.49
CA VAL A 326 -13.70 -2.57 29.55
C VAL A 326 -12.42 -2.31 30.33
N VAL A 327 -11.38 -3.08 30.02
CA VAL A 327 -10.01 -2.85 30.49
C VAL A 327 -9.13 -2.57 29.29
N THR A 328 -8.38 -1.47 29.32
CA THR A 328 -7.55 -1.03 28.19
C THR A 328 -6.08 -1.07 28.57
N PHE A 329 -5.31 -1.94 27.91
CA PHE A 329 -3.86 -1.98 28.01
C PHE A 329 -3.22 -1.13 26.91
N LEU A 330 -2.08 -0.55 27.24
CA LEU A 330 -1.18 0.16 26.33
C LEU A 330 0.17 -0.57 26.35
N VAL A 331 0.64 -1.01 25.20
CA VAL A 331 2.02 -1.48 25.01
C VAL A 331 2.75 -0.43 24.20
N THR A 332 3.72 0.25 24.80
CA THR A 332 4.45 1.35 24.15
C THR A 332 5.94 1.06 24.10
N TRP A 333 6.63 1.69 23.17
CA TRP A 333 8.07 1.56 23.00
C TRP A 333 8.72 2.90 22.68
N TYR A 334 10.01 2.99 22.98
CA TYR A 334 10.83 4.15 22.65
C TYR A 334 12.28 3.71 22.43
N PHE A 335 12.69 3.73 21.16
CA PHE A 335 14.07 3.45 20.72
C PHE A 335 14.55 4.63 19.87
N PRO A 336 15.23 5.62 20.45
CA PRO A 336 15.44 6.91 19.79
C PRO A 336 16.49 6.88 18.69
N ASN A 337 17.37 5.88 18.70
CA ASN A 337 18.59 5.85 17.91
C ASN A 337 18.40 5.22 16.52
N ALA A 338 17.56 5.82 15.68
CA ALA A 338 17.48 5.41 14.27
C ALA A 338 18.72 5.88 13.50
N TYR A 339 19.29 4.98 12.69
CA TYR A 339 20.49 5.20 11.89
C TYR A 339 20.28 4.77 10.46
N GLU A 340 20.51 5.67 9.52
CA GLU A 340 20.55 5.38 8.08
C GLU A 340 22.00 5.38 7.60
N ASN A 341 22.39 4.32 6.91
CA ASN A 341 23.77 4.05 6.53
C ASN A 341 23.96 3.69 5.06
N GLY A 342 22.92 3.73 4.22
CA GLY A 342 23.02 3.49 2.79
C GLY A 342 23.49 2.09 2.41
N LYS A 343 23.34 1.10 3.30
CA LYS A 343 24.02 -0.22 3.30
C LYS A 343 24.19 -0.88 1.92
N ARG A 344 23.24 -0.73 1.00
CA ARG A 344 23.20 -1.45 -0.27
C ARG A 344 24.15 -0.92 -1.35
N TYR A 345 24.40 0.39 -1.43
CA TYR A 345 25.14 1.00 -2.54
C TYR A 345 26.29 1.86 -2.04
N LYS A 346 27.42 1.88 -2.75
CA LYS A 346 28.59 2.66 -2.33
C LYS A 346 28.24 4.15 -2.19
N GLN A 347 27.69 4.77 -3.23
CA GLN A 347 27.27 6.17 -3.17
C GLN A 347 26.27 6.44 -2.03
N ALA A 348 25.29 5.54 -1.85
CA ALA A 348 24.34 5.67 -0.77
C ALA A 348 25.00 5.63 0.62
N ARG A 349 26.03 4.79 0.83
CA ARG A 349 26.80 4.76 2.08
C ARG A 349 27.61 6.02 2.29
N ASP A 350 28.23 6.53 1.22
CA ASP A 350 29.08 7.71 1.26
C ASP A 350 28.27 8.99 1.57
N GLU A 351 26.99 9.03 1.16
CA GLU A 351 26.06 10.15 1.39
C GLU A 351 25.10 9.94 2.58
N ALA A 352 25.19 8.80 3.27
CA ALA A 352 24.21 8.44 4.28
C ALA A 352 24.16 9.47 5.42
N PRO A 353 22.97 9.91 5.86
CA PRO A 353 22.84 10.97 6.86
C PRO A 353 23.22 10.51 8.28
N GLY A 354 23.43 9.21 8.50
CA GLY A 354 23.79 8.66 9.79
C GLY A 354 22.62 8.68 10.78
N TRP A 355 22.79 9.35 11.93
CA TRP A 355 21.79 9.38 13.01
C TRP A 355 20.62 10.31 12.67
N VAL A 356 19.55 9.73 12.11
CA VAL A 356 18.34 10.45 11.69
C VAL A 356 17.28 10.56 12.78
N GLY A 357 17.30 9.65 13.76
CA GLY A 357 16.29 9.56 14.80
C GLY A 357 14.86 9.31 14.25
N HIS A 358 13.88 9.35 15.15
CA HIS A 358 12.46 9.19 14.81
C HIS A 358 11.69 10.49 15.01
N LEU A 359 10.58 10.65 14.29
CA LEU A 359 9.65 11.76 14.51
C LEU A 359 9.19 11.86 15.97
N TYR A 360 8.93 10.73 16.62
CA TYR A 360 8.49 10.68 18.01
C TYR A 360 9.54 11.14 19.03
N ASN A 361 10.83 11.27 18.62
CA ASN A 361 11.89 11.82 19.48
C ASN A 361 11.65 13.30 19.80
N ASN A 362 10.79 13.98 19.05
CA ASN A 362 10.41 15.37 19.33
C ASN A 362 9.36 15.50 20.44
N TRP A 363 8.74 14.39 20.87
CA TRP A 363 7.59 14.41 21.79
C TRP A 363 7.81 13.64 23.09
N TYR A 364 8.71 12.66 23.08
CA TYR A 364 8.88 11.71 24.19
C TYR A 364 10.35 11.50 24.53
N THR A 365 10.59 11.10 25.79
CA THR A 365 11.93 10.74 26.29
C THR A 365 12.05 9.26 26.64
N ASN A 366 10.92 8.57 26.84
CA ASN A 366 10.85 7.14 27.16
C ASN A 366 9.48 6.55 26.76
N ALA A 367 9.32 5.23 26.90
CA ALA A 367 8.09 4.54 26.50
C ALA A 367 6.88 4.87 27.40
N PHE A 368 7.08 5.17 28.69
CA PHE A 368 5.99 5.53 29.60
C PHE A 368 5.44 6.95 29.33
N ASP A 369 6.25 7.87 28.78
CA ASP A 369 5.77 9.18 28.32
C ASP A 369 4.71 9.03 27.23
N VAL A 370 4.92 8.08 26.31
CA VAL A 370 3.96 7.72 25.26
C VAL A 370 2.66 7.23 25.90
N ALA A 371 2.75 6.32 26.87
CA ALA A 371 1.58 5.79 27.58
C ALA A 371 0.82 6.90 28.34
N SER A 372 1.55 7.84 28.93
CA SER A 372 0.99 9.00 29.62
C SER A 372 0.24 9.93 28.66
N TYR A 373 0.83 10.23 27.49
CA TYR A 373 0.18 11.03 26.45
C TYR A 373 -1.07 10.34 25.92
N VAL A 374 -0.98 9.04 25.59
CA VAL A 374 -2.11 8.27 25.07
C VAL A 374 -3.23 8.20 26.11
N SER A 375 -2.92 7.99 27.39
CA SER A 375 -3.92 8.03 28.47
C SER A 375 -4.63 9.37 28.55
N ALA A 376 -3.88 10.48 28.53
CA ALA A 376 -4.44 11.83 28.63
C ALA A 376 -5.35 12.19 27.45
N ASN A 377 -5.10 11.60 26.27
CA ASN A 377 -5.82 11.89 25.02
C ASN A 377 -6.67 10.70 24.52
N PHE A 378 -6.85 9.67 25.35
CA PHE A 378 -7.37 8.37 24.90
C PHE A 378 -8.73 8.47 24.22
N ASN A 379 -9.64 9.28 24.79
CA ASN A 379 -10.98 9.44 24.25
C ASN A 379 -10.93 10.00 22.81
N ALA A 380 -10.13 11.04 22.55
CA ALA A 380 -9.99 11.60 21.22
C ALA A 380 -9.36 10.59 20.26
N LEU A 381 -8.20 10.02 20.62
CA LEU A 381 -7.47 9.05 19.79
C LEU A 381 -8.33 7.84 19.42
N TYR A 382 -9.01 7.22 20.39
CA TYR A 382 -9.89 6.08 20.14
C TYR A 382 -11.11 6.49 19.31
N SER A 383 -11.79 7.58 19.68
CA SER A 383 -13.02 7.99 18.99
C SER A 383 -12.76 8.40 17.55
N ASP A 384 -11.69 9.13 17.26
CA ASP A 384 -11.37 9.58 15.90
C ASP A 384 -10.88 8.42 15.01
N THR A 385 -10.08 7.48 15.54
CA THR A 385 -9.70 6.26 14.80
C THR A 385 -10.92 5.40 14.47
N LYS A 386 -11.81 5.20 15.46
CA LYS A 386 -13.06 4.48 15.24
C LYS A 386 -13.99 5.22 14.27
N HIS A 387 -14.04 6.55 14.35
CA HIS A 387 -14.84 7.39 13.47
C HIS A 387 -14.35 7.29 12.02
N PHE A 388 -13.04 7.30 11.78
CA PHE A 388 -12.47 7.04 10.47
C PHE A 388 -12.89 5.66 9.93
N ARG A 389 -12.63 4.60 10.70
CA ARG A 389 -13.00 3.22 10.31
C ARG A 389 -14.49 3.12 9.95
N ASN A 390 -15.35 3.65 10.82
CA ASN A 390 -16.80 3.62 10.60
C ASN A 390 -17.23 4.45 9.39
N THR A 391 -16.64 5.63 9.18
CA THR A 391 -16.94 6.50 8.03
C THR A 391 -16.50 5.84 6.72
N TYR A 392 -15.35 5.15 6.71
CA TYR A 392 -14.88 4.40 5.56
C TYR A 392 -15.81 3.22 5.20
N HIS A 393 -16.16 2.39 6.18
CA HIS A 393 -17.04 1.23 5.97
C HIS A 393 -18.52 1.62 5.79
N ASN A 394 -18.90 2.87 6.02
CA ASN A 394 -20.22 3.41 5.69
C ASN A 394 -20.31 3.72 4.19
N THR A 395 -20.28 2.67 3.38
CA THR A 395 -20.14 2.73 1.92
C THR A 395 -21.20 1.86 1.24
N SER A 396 -21.51 2.12 -0.04
CA SER A 396 -22.36 1.23 -0.85
C SER A 396 -21.57 0.04 -1.41
N LEU A 397 -20.23 0.11 -1.49
CA LEU A 397 -19.37 -0.93 -2.04
C LEU A 397 -19.58 -2.31 -1.37
N PRO A 398 -19.43 -3.43 -2.11
CA PRO A 398 -19.31 -4.77 -1.54
C PRO A 398 -18.30 -4.82 -0.39
N TYR A 399 -18.62 -5.52 0.70
CA TYR A 399 -17.77 -5.57 1.90
C TYR A 399 -16.35 -6.07 1.58
N TRP A 400 -16.25 -7.13 0.77
CA TRP A 400 -14.96 -7.73 0.38
C TRP A 400 -14.06 -6.70 -0.32
N LEU A 401 -14.64 -5.87 -1.19
CA LEU A 401 -13.93 -4.86 -1.97
C LEU A 401 -13.51 -3.69 -1.08
N ALA A 402 -14.44 -3.17 -0.26
CA ALA A 402 -14.14 -2.12 0.69
C ALA A 402 -12.98 -2.52 1.61
N ASN A 403 -12.99 -3.74 2.15
CA ASN A 403 -11.92 -4.20 3.03
C ASN A 403 -10.59 -4.42 2.28
N ARG A 404 -10.61 -5.02 1.07
CA ARG A 404 -9.41 -5.23 0.23
C ARG A 404 -8.70 -3.93 -0.10
N ILE A 405 -9.43 -2.84 -0.35
CA ILE A 405 -8.86 -1.52 -0.63
C ILE A 405 -8.07 -0.98 0.57
N THR A 406 -8.55 -1.19 1.80
CA THR A 406 -7.87 -0.72 3.02
C THR A 406 -6.75 -1.61 3.49
N MET A 407 -6.76 -2.90 3.17
CA MET A 407 -5.78 -3.86 3.70
C MET A 407 -4.32 -3.42 3.43
N PRO A 408 -3.90 -3.03 2.20
CA PRO A 408 -2.53 -2.60 1.96
C PRO A 408 -2.13 -1.29 2.64
N VAL A 409 -3.09 -0.48 3.11
CA VAL A 409 -2.79 0.74 3.88
C VAL A 409 -2.05 0.40 5.17
N SER A 410 -2.19 -0.84 5.68
CA SER A 410 -1.45 -1.31 6.85
C SER A 410 0.07 -1.31 6.68
N THR A 411 0.59 -1.28 5.46
CA THR A 411 2.02 -1.14 5.18
C THR A 411 2.62 0.14 5.80
N LEU A 412 1.82 1.19 6.04
CA LEU A 412 2.27 2.38 6.78
C LEU A 412 2.78 2.08 8.21
N ALA A 413 2.36 0.95 8.78
CA ALA A 413 2.77 0.44 10.09
C ALA A 413 3.78 -0.72 10.00
N ALA A 414 4.33 -1.01 8.83
CA ALA A 414 5.29 -2.08 8.60
C ALA A 414 6.76 -1.58 8.66
N GLY A 415 7.70 -2.52 8.79
CA GLY A 415 9.11 -2.25 9.07
C GLY A 415 9.90 -1.62 7.92
N ASN A 416 9.27 -1.43 6.75
CA ASN A 416 9.83 -0.71 5.61
C ASN A 416 9.54 0.79 5.63
N ILE A 417 8.74 1.30 6.56
CA ILE A 417 8.37 2.72 6.68
C ILE A 417 9.05 3.34 7.91
N ALA A 418 9.68 4.50 7.73
CA ALA A 418 10.20 5.32 8.81
C ALA A 418 9.83 6.79 8.60
N ILE A 419 9.68 7.53 9.70
CA ILE A 419 9.60 8.99 9.66
C ILE A 419 10.73 9.54 10.53
N TRP A 420 11.67 10.24 9.89
CA TRP A 420 12.84 10.78 10.57
C TRP A 420 12.47 11.92 11.50
N LYS A 421 13.41 12.28 12.39
CA LYS A 421 13.18 13.36 13.36
C LYS A 421 12.81 14.70 12.72
N ASN A 422 13.28 14.97 11.50
CA ASN A 422 12.96 16.18 10.73
C ASN A 422 11.59 16.12 10.01
N GLY A 423 10.83 15.03 10.15
CA GLY A 423 9.52 14.86 9.50
C GLY A 423 9.57 14.20 8.12
N ARG A 424 10.76 13.89 7.58
CA ARG A 424 10.89 13.20 6.29
C ARG A 424 10.34 11.78 6.37
N LEU A 425 9.39 11.45 5.49
CA LEU A 425 9.06 10.07 5.18
C LEU A 425 10.23 9.42 4.44
N TYR A 426 10.74 8.33 4.97
CA TYR A 426 11.74 7.50 4.30
C TYR A 426 11.29 6.05 4.31
N ALA A 427 11.17 5.47 3.12
CA ALA A 427 10.46 4.22 2.98
C ALA A 427 11.08 3.30 1.92
N TYR A 428 11.31 2.05 2.29
CA TYR A 428 11.78 1.00 1.40
C TYR A 428 10.61 0.45 0.58
N GLU A 429 10.91 -0.16 -0.56
CA GLU A 429 9.87 -0.78 -1.39
C GLU A 429 9.14 -1.90 -0.65
N GLY A 430 9.88 -2.74 0.09
CA GLY A 430 9.33 -3.75 0.99
C GLY A 430 10.29 -4.01 2.15
N ILE A 431 9.89 -4.88 3.08
CA ILE A 431 10.68 -5.15 4.29
C ILE A 431 12.08 -5.63 3.91
N GLY A 432 13.10 -4.91 4.38
CA GLY A 432 14.50 -5.26 4.14
C GLY A 432 14.94 -5.16 2.66
N PHE A 433 14.09 -4.65 1.77
CA PHE A 433 14.26 -4.79 0.33
C PHE A 433 14.14 -3.44 -0.40
N CYS A 434 15.09 -3.19 -1.30
CA CYS A 434 15.18 -2.00 -2.16
C CYS A 434 15.02 -0.66 -1.41
N GLN A 435 16.16 -0.14 -0.98
CA GLN A 435 16.31 1.07 -0.17
C GLN A 435 15.80 2.34 -0.84
N GLY A 436 15.32 3.28 -0.02
CA GLY A 436 14.93 4.63 -0.41
C GLY A 436 13.50 4.71 -0.92
N THR A 437 12.88 5.89 -0.75
CA THR A 437 11.52 6.19 -1.21
C THR A 437 11.51 6.23 -2.74
N CYS A 438 11.47 5.04 -3.32
CA CYS A 438 11.84 4.75 -4.69
C CYS A 438 10.85 5.38 -5.67
N GLY A 439 11.29 6.33 -6.49
CA GLY A 439 10.44 7.17 -7.33
C GLY A 439 9.44 6.38 -8.18
N HIS A 440 9.90 5.30 -8.84
CA HIS A 440 9.06 4.48 -9.70
C HIS A 440 8.06 3.58 -8.93
N VAL A 441 8.37 3.12 -7.71
CA VAL A 441 7.43 2.32 -6.89
C VAL A 441 6.41 3.23 -6.25
N TYR A 442 6.86 4.38 -5.75
CA TYR A 442 6.00 5.39 -5.14
C TYR A 442 5.16 6.17 -6.15
N ASN A 443 5.32 5.94 -7.45
CA ASN A 443 4.31 6.32 -8.45
C ASN A 443 2.98 5.58 -8.26
N PHE A 444 3.00 4.39 -7.67
CA PHE A 444 1.79 3.59 -7.45
C PHE A 444 1.10 3.96 -6.13
N VAL A 445 1.87 4.40 -5.15
CA VAL A 445 1.42 4.59 -3.76
C VAL A 445 0.47 5.80 -3.68
N THR A 446 -0.84 5.52 -3.77
CA THR A 446 -1.87 6.56 -3.74
C THR A 446 -2.37 6.86 -2.33
N ALA A 447 -2.44 5.83 -1.47
CA ALA A 447 -3.02 5.92 -0.13
C ALA A 447 -2.42 7.03 0.73
N ILE A 448 -1.08 7.20 0.70
CA ILE A 448 -0.38 8.20 1.53
C ILE A 448 -0.84 9.62 1.17
N SER A 449 -0.91 9.95 -0.12
CA SER A 449 -1.34 11.29 -0.58
C SER A 449 -2.77 11.66 -0.18
N LYS A 450 -3.62 10.65 0.03
CA LYS A 450 -5.03 10.84 0.39
C LYS A 450 -5.28 10.77 1.89
N LEU A 451 -4.48 10.04 2.64
CA LEU A 451 -4.66 9.89 4.09
C LEU A 451 -3.71 10.78 4.90
N PHE A 452 -2.48 11.00 4.42
CA PHE A 452 -1.44 11.80 5.06
C PHE A 452 -0.64 12.62 4.03
N PRO A 453 -1.27 13.60 3.36
CA PRO A 453 -0.61 14.43 2.32
C PRO A 453 0.63 15.19 2.83
N GLU A 454 0.74 15.44 4.14
CA GLU A 454 1.97 15.97 4.75
C GLU A 454 3.19 15.05 4.53
N LEU A 455 3.02 13.73 4.61
CA LEU A 455 4.12 12.79 4.40
C LEU A 455 4.60 12.79 2.95
N GLU A 456 3.69 12.83 1.97
CA GLU A 456 4.06 12.92 0.55
C GLU A 456 4.77 14.23 0.24
N ARG A 457 4.25 15.37 0.74
CA ARG A 457 4.92 16.67 0.60
C ARG A 457 6.30 16.68 1.24
N SER A 458 6.51 15.98 2.36
CA SER A 458 7.84 15.86 2.97
C SER A 458 8.86 15.23 2.02
N VAL A 459 8.46 14.23 1.23
CA VAL A 459 9.35 13.61 0.22
C VAL A 459 9.63 14.58 -0.91
N ARG A 460 8.61 15.29 -1.40
CA ARG A 460 8.77 16.31 -2.44
C ARG A 460 9.77 17.40 -1.99
N LEU A 461 9.64 17.89 -0.77
CA LEU A 461 10.41 19.00 -0.21
C LEU A 461 11.82 18.62 0.27
N LEU A 462 12.08 17.35 0.60
CA LEU A 462 13.35 16.92 1.21
C LEU A 462 14.14 15.91 0.38
N GLN A 463 13.53 15.28 -0.62
CA GLN A 463 14.19 14.31 -1.50
C GLN A 463 14.12 14.71 -2.97
N ASP A 464 12.93 15.08 -3.45
CA ASP A 464 12.70 15.14 -4.90
C ASP A 464 12.99 16.53 -5.49
N PHE A 465 12.83 17.62 -4.72
CA PHE A 465 13.01 19.00 -5.20
C PHE A 465 13.88 19.86 -4.28
N ASN A 466 14.89 19.26 -3.67
CA ASN A 466 15.80 19.96 -2.75
C ASN A 466 17.25 19.56 -2.98
N GLU A 467 18.06 20.46 -3.53
CA GLU A 467 19.46 20.15 -3.87
C GLU A 467 20.42 20.25 -2.68
N ASP A 468 19.98 20.86 -1.58
CA ASP A 468 20.81 21.15 -0.41
C ASP A 468 20.66 20.08 0.69
N GLU A 469 19.60 19.27 0.62
CA GLU A 469 19.37 18.20 1.59
C GLU A 469 20.31 17.01 1.37
N PRO A 470 20.98 16.51 2.44
CA PRO A 470 21.65 15.23 2.40
C PRO A 470 20.67 14.13 1.99
N TYR A 471 21.18 13.16 1.23
CA TYR A 471 20.34 12.05 0.77
C TYR A 471 19.13 12.54 -0.06
N SER A 472 19.36 13.54 -0.90
CA SER A 472 18.43 14.02 -1.92
C SER A 472 18.71 13.36 -3.27
N GLY A 473 17.67 13.27 -4.10
CA GLY A 473 17.79 12.80 -5.48
C GLY A 473 18.00 13.92 -6.50
N TYR A 474 17.76 15.18 -6.13
CA TYR A 474 17.64 16.29 -7.08
C TYR A 474 18.99 16.88 -7.52
N SER A 475 19.22 16.95 -8.82
CA SER A 475 20.40 17.56 -9.43
C SER A 475 20.12 18.93 -10.04
N LYS A 476 21.15 19.76 -10.20
CA LYS A 476 21.05 21.07 -10.89
C LYS A 476 20.59 20.97 -12.35
N SER A 477 20.73 19.82 -12.99
CA SER A 477 20.22 19.61 -14.35
C SER A 477 18.72 19.32 -14.40
N GLY A 478 18.06 19.20 -13.24
CA GLY A 478 16.67 18.75 -13.12
C GLY A 478 16.51 17.23 -13.10
N ARG A 479 17.60 16.45 -13.19
CA ARG A 479 17.51 15.00 -13.02
C ARG A 479 17.19 14.67 -11.57
N ILE A 480 16.30 13.70 -11.33
CA ILE A 480 16.03 13.21 -9.99
C ILE A 480 16.41 11.73 -9.89
N ASN A 481 17.50 11.45 -9.17
CA ASN A 481 17.93 10.08 -8.87
C ASN A 481 16.87 9.37 -8.05
N PHE A 482 16.40 8.21 -8.53
CA PHE A 482 15.13 7.68 -8.09
C PHE A 482 15.13 6.95 -6.75
N ARG A 483 16.24 6.96 -6.02
CA ARG A 483 16.35 6.42 -4.65
C ARG A 483 16.81 7.46 -3.60
N GLY A 484 16.98 8.72 -4.01
CA GLY A 484 17.37 9.79 -3.08
C GLY A 484 18.85 9.77 -2.68
N TYR A 485 19.76 9.39 -3.57
CA TYR A 485 21.21 9.54 -3.38
C TYR A 485 21.91 9.67 -4.74
N GLY A 486 23.15 10.15 -4.77
CA GLY A 486 23.98 10.25 -5.97
C GLY A 486 23.54 11.35 -6.92
N ALA A 487 22.79 12.35 -6.44
CA ALA A 487 22.12 13.35 -7.28
C ALA A 487 23.06 14.06 -8.27
N ASN A 488 24.32 14.27 -7.88
CA ASN A 488 25.31 14.98 -8.70
C ASN A 488 26.15 14.05 -9.61
N ASP A 489 25.95 12.73 -9.56
CA ASP A 489 26.68 11.75 -10.37
C ASP A 489 25.75 11.11 -11.42
N PRO A 490 25.84 11.50 -12.72
CA PRO A 490 25.05 10.87 -13.79
C PRO A 490 25.31 9.38 -13.99
N ASN A 491 26.46 8.90 -13.53
CA ASN A 491 26.84 7.50 -13.65
C ASN A 491 26.50 6.72 -12.38
N ALA A 492 25.90 7.36 -11.38
CA ALA A 492 25.45 6.67 -10.18
C ALA A 492 24.46 5.55 -10.54
N ILE A 493 24.58 4.42 -9.85
CA ILE A 493 23.56 3.38 -9.93
C ILE A 493 22.24 4.00 -9.48
N HIS A 494 21.21 3.87 -10.32
CA HIS A 494 19.90 4.50 -10.14
C HIS A 494 19.85 6.02 -10.37
N SER A 495 20.75 6.54 -11.21
CA SER A 495 20.79 7.97 -11.54
C SER A 495 19.54 8.47 -12.29
N TYR A 496 18.89 7.60 -13.07
CA TYR A 496 17.72 7.98 -13.85
C TYR A 496 16.76 6.80 -14.01
N ALA A 497 15.48 7.07 -13.81
CA ALA A 497 14.39 6.24 -14.28
C ALA A 497 13.32 7.12 -14.93
N SER A 498 12.98 6.85 -16.19
CA SER A 498 12.10 7.70 -17.00
C SER A 498 10.68 7.78 -16.43
N ASP A 499 10.15 6.66 -15.95
CA ASP A 499 8.86 6.59 -15.28
C ASP A 499 8.87 7.34 -13.93
N ALA A 500 9.94 7.24 -13.15
CA ALA A 500 10.13 8.03 -11.94
C ALA A 500 10.18 9.54 -12.26
N GLN A 501 10.92 9.94 -13.30
CA GLN A 501 11.06 11.34 -13.72
C GLN A 501 9.71 11.96 -14.08
N SER A 502 8.91 11.29 -14.91
CA SER A 502 7.51 11.65 -15.16
C SER A 502 6.69 11.72 -13.86
N GLY A 503 6.84 10.69 -13.03
CA GLY A 503 6.18 10.56 -11.75
C GLY A 503 6.42 11.70 -10.77
N TYR A 504 7.61 12.32 -10.75
CA TYR A 504 7.87 13.47 -9.87
C TYR A 504 7.05 14.69 -10.25
N VAL A 505 6.88 14.96 -11.54
CA VAL A 505 6.05 16.05 -12.05
C VAL A 505 4.58 15.79 -11.74
N LEU A 506 4.13 14.56 -11.97
CA LEU A 506 2.76 14.12 -11.67
C LEU A 506 2.43 14.21 -10.17
N LYS A 507 3.33 13.73 -9.31
CA LYS A 507 3.19 13.81 -7.84
C LYS A 507 3.24 15.27 -7.36
N ALA A 508 4.08 16.13 -7.94
CA ALA A 508 4.09 17.56 -7.62
C ALA A 508 2.71 18.20 -7.86
N TYR A 509 2.10 17.92 -9.02
CA TYR A 509 0.76 18.41 -9.31
C TYR A 509 -0.30 17.79 -8.38
N ARG A 510 -0.22 16.49 -8.10
CA ARG A 510 -1.11 15.81 -7.13
C ARG A 510 -1.08 16.48 -5.75
N GLU A 511 0.11 16.76 -5.23
CA GLU A 511 0.28 17.39 -3.91
C GLU A 511 -0.22 18.85 -3.91
N HIS A 512 -0.09 19.57 -5.03
CA HIS A 512 -0.72 20.88 -5.21
C HIS A 512 -2.25 20.78 -5.19
N LEU A 513 -2.84 19.85 -5.94
CA LEU A 513 -4.29 19.62 -5.95
C LEU A 513 -4.83 19.18 -4.58
N ASN A 514 -4.02 18.45 -3.80
CA ASN A 514 -4.32 18.06 -2.42
C ASN A 514 -3.88 19.10 -1.37
N SER A 515 -3.57 20.34 -1.77
CA SER A 515 -3.27 21.46 -0.87
C SER A 515 -4.47 22.39 -0.74
N LYS A 516 -4.47 23.26 0.28
CA LYS A 516 -5.52 24.28 0.45
C LYS A 516 -5.31 25.52 -0.42
N ASP A 517 -4.08 25.74 -0.87
CA ASP A 517 -3.61 26.92 -1.60
C ASP A 517 -2.39 26.57 -2.47
N ASN A 518 -1.80 27.58 -3.12
CA ASN A 518 -0.67 27.42 -4.03
C ASN A 518 0.70 27.33 -3.33
N THR A 519 0.79 27.54 -2.01
CA THR A 519 2.06 27.72 -1.31
C THR A 519 3.05 26.57 -1.53
N PHE A 520 2.54 25.34 -1.57
CA PHE A 520 3.40 24.18 -1.87
C PHE A 520 3.99 24.24 -3.28
N LEU A 521 3.18 24.57 -4.29
CA LEU A 521 3.64 24.67 -5.67
C LEU A 521 4.64 25.80 -5.84
N ASP A 522 4.34 26.97 -5.27
CA ASP A 522 5.22 28.15 -5.31
C ASP A 522 6.63 27.83 -4.77
N ALA A 523 6.70 27.00 -3.73
CA ALA A 523 7.97 26.60 -3.11
C ALA A 523 8.84 25.68 -3.98
N ILE A 524 8.25 24.92 -4.91
CA ILE A 524 8.98 23.90 -5.70
C ILE A 524 8.99 24.17 -7.21
N TRP A 525 8.25 25.19 -7.69
CA TRP A 525 7.95 25.34 -9.12
C TRP A 525 9.20 25.41 -10.00
N ASP A 526 10.23 26.16 -9.60
CA ASP A 526 11.46 26.25 -10.38
C ASP A 526 12.17 24.89 -10.51
N LYS A 527 12.16 24.09 -9.45
CA LYS A 527 12.74 22.74 -9.45
C LYS A 527 11.90 21.78 -10.30
N VAL A 528 10.56 21.92 -10.28
CA VAL A 528 9.65 21.16 -11.16
C VAL A 528 9.88 21.51 -12.62
N LYS A 529 10.04 22.80 -12.97
CA LYS A 529 10.38 23.25 -14.34
C LYS A 529 11.65 22.62 -14.85
N MET A 530 12.69 22.57 -14.01
CA MET A 530 13.94 21.89 -14.35
C MET A 530 13.73 20.38 -14.51
N ALA A 531 12.90 19.75 -13.67
CA ALA A 531 12.64 18.31 -13.76
C ALA A 531 11.91 17.89 -15.04
N ILE A 532 10.86 18.62 -15.45
CA ILE A 532 10.20 18.38 -16.74
C ILE A 532 11.12 18.80 -17.90
N GLY A 533 11.92 19.86 -17.74
CA GLY A 533 12.92 20.27 -18.73
C GLY A 533 13.98 19.19 -18.99
N TYR A 534 14.47 18.52 -17.94
CA TYR A 534 15.35 17.37 -18.09
C TYR A 534 14.67 16.22 -18.84
N HIS A 535 13.39 15.98 -18.59
CA HIS A 535 12.65 14.94 -19.29
C HIS A 535 12.43 15.27 -20.77
N ILE A 536 12.14 16.53 -21.09
CA ILE A 536 12.08 17.06 -22.46
C ILE A 536 13.45 16.96 -23.15
N PHE A 537 14.55 17.16 -22.44
CA PHE A 537 15.89 16.89 -23.00
C PHE A 537 16.12 15.40 -23.31
N LYS A 538 15.52 14.49 -22.54
CA LYS A 538 15.58 13.04 -22.82
C LYS A 538 14.64 12.60 -23.96
N ASP A 539 13.66 13.43 -24.29
CA ASP A 539 12.81 13.33 -25.47
C ASP A 539 13.57 13.91 -26.68
N GLY A 540 14.01 13.02 -27.57
CA GLY A 540 14.73 13.37 -28.79
C GLY A 540 16.20 13.80 -28.63
N ALA A 541 16.53 14.74 -27.74
CA ALA A 541 17.85 15.40 -27.78
C ALA A 541 19.03 14.47 -27.42
N GLU A 542 18.82 13.45 -26.58
CA GLU A 542 19.82 12.41 -26.29
C GLU A 542 20.28 11.65 -27.56
N ILE A 543 19.41 11.54 -28.56
CA ILE A 543 19.65 10.84 -29.82
C ILE A 543 19.71 11.79 -31.02
N GLY A 544 19.82 13.11 -30.77
CA GLY A 544 20.01 14.14 -31.80
C GLY A 544 18.72 14.60 -32.50
N LEU A 545 17.54 14.37 -31.92
CA LEU A 545 16.25 14.85 -32.41
C LEU A 545 15.75 16.04 -31.60
N GLU A 546 14.89 16.87 -32.20
CA GLU A 546 14.11 17.84 -31.45
C GLU A 546 13.05 17.13 -30.59
N PRO A 547 12.78 17.60 -29.36
CA PRO A 547 11.75 17.01 -28.52
C PRO A 547 10.38 17.03 -29.19
N ASN A 548 9.74 15.88 -29.28
CA ASN A 548 8.49 15.68 -30.02
C ASN A 548 7.40 14.99 -29.20
N GLY A 549 7.60 14.86 -27.89
CA GLY A 549 6.68 14.18 -26.98
C GLY A 549 6.90 12.67 -26.91
N VAL A 550 8.00 12.15 -27.44
CA VAL A 550 8.28 10.71 -27.52
C VAL A 550 9.62 10.35 -26.91
N LEU A 551 9.59 9.50 -25.88
CA LEU A 551 10.79 8.92 -25.32
C LEU A 551 11.23 7.73 -26.19
N GLU A 552 12.33 7.93 -26.91
CA GLU A 552 12.94 6.93 -27.80
C GLU A 552 14.28 6.41 -27.26
N GLY A 553 14.97 7.22 -26.46
CA GLY A 553 16.26 6.87 -25.86
C GLY A 553 16.15 5.86 -24.72
N LYS A 554 17.17 5.88 -23.85
CA LYS A 554 17.27 4.96 -22.71
C LYS A 554 16.16 5.23 -21.70
N GLN A 555 15.34 4.22 -21.43
CA GLN A 555 14.18 4.29 -20.54
C GLN A 555 14.16 3.12 -19.56
N THR A 556 13.63 3.34 -18.36
CA THR A 556 13.36 2.25 -17.42
C THR A 556 12.05 1.60 -17.77
N PHE A 557 12.04 0.28 -17.99
CA PHE A 557 10.82 -0.50 -18.08
C PHE A 557 10.75 -1.43 -16.88
N TRP A 558 10.07 -0.93 -15.83
CA TRP A 558 10.09 -1.47 -14.48
C TRP A 558 11.44 -1.36 -13.77
N ASP A 559 12.36 -2.29 -14.04
CA ASP A 559 13.70 -2.38 -13.47
C ASP A 559 14.78 -2.27 -14.57
N PRO A 560 14.70 -3.03 -15.69
CA PRO A 560 15.69 -2.94 -16.76
C PRO A 560 15.61 -1.68 -17.62
N MET A 561 16.74 -1.35 -18.25
CA MET A 561 16.83 -0.24 -19.22
C MET A 561 16.52 -0.72 -20.63
N TRP A 562 15.44 -0.21 -21.23
CA TRP A 562 14.99 -0.52 -22.59
C TRP A 562 15.09 0.73 -23.48
N TYR A 563 14.93 0.52 -24.78
CA TYR A 563 15.02 1.57 -25.79
C TYR A 563 13.83 1.57 -26.72
N GLY A 564 13.60 2.71 -27.35
CA GLY A 564 12.51 2.97 -28.27
C GLY A 564 11.18 3.27 -27.57
N PRO A 565 10.22 3.82 -28.32
CA PRO A 565 8.90 4.15 -27.81
C PRO A 565 8.21 2.93 -27.18
N ASN A 566 7.90 3.01 -25.88
CA ASN A 566 7.09 2.03 -25.17
C ASN A 566 5.92 2.72 -24.46
N PRO A 567 4.74 2.08 -24.38
CA PRO A 567 3.53 2.77 -23.93
C PRO A 567 3.55 3.12 -22.44
N TYR A 568 4.23 2.32 -21.61
CA TYR A 568 4.35 2.57 -20.16
C TYR A 568 5.00 3.94 -19.87
N ASN A 569 6.19 4.20 -20.42
CA ASN A 569 6.89 5.46 -20.19
C ASN A 569 6.27 6.63 -20.96
N ASN A 570 5.85 6.41 -22.20
CA ASN A 570 5.36 7.50 -23.04
C ASN A 570 4.01 8.04 -22.54
N THR A 571 3.10 7.17 -22.08
CA THR A 571 1.85 7.69 -21.47
C THR A 571 2.14 8.49 -20.21
N LEU A 572 3.06 8.04 -19.35
CA LEU A 572 3.47 8.80 -18.15
C LEU A 572 4.06 10.16 -18.52
N TYR A 573 4.88 10.22 -19.57
CA TYR A 573 5.49 11.46 -20.05
C TYR A 573 4.45 12.43 -20.60
N LEU A 574 3.50 11.95 -21.42
CA LEU A 574 2.38 12.76 -21.91
C LEU A 574 1.54 13.33 -20.76
N ALA A 575 1.26 12.52 -19.73
CA ALA A 575 0.58 12.99 -18.54
C ALA A 575 1.41 14.02 -17.75
N ALA A 576 2.73 13.84 -17.66
CA ALA A 576 3.63 14.79 -17.01
C ALA A 576 3.70 16.14 -17.74
N LEU A 577 3.69 16.15 -19.08
CA LEU A 577 3.59 17.36 -19.89
C LEU A 577 2.28 18.10 -19.63
N ARG A 578 1.16 17.38 -19.56
CA ARG A 578 -0.15 17.94 -19.19
C ARG A 578 -0.18 18.51 -17.77
N ALA A 579 0.44 17.82 -16.81
CA ALA A 579 0.55 18.33 -15.44
C ALA A 579 1.43 19.60 -15.38
N ALA A 580 2.55 19.63 -16.11
CA ALA A 580 3.41 20.80 -16.21
C ALA A 580 2.71 21.97 -16.91
N GLU A 581 1.89 21.70 -17.93
CA GLU A 581 1.01 22.70 -18.57
C GLU A 581 0.08 23.36 -17.54
N GLU A 582 -0.63 22.58 -16.73
CA GLU A 582 -1.55 23.12 -15.72
C GLU A 582 -0.82 23.88 -14.61
N MET A 583 0.31 23.38 -14.13
CA MET A 583 1.12 24.10 -13.13
C MET A 583 1.68 25.41 -13.68
N ALA A 584 2.13 25.46 -14.94
CA ALA A 584 2.58 26.68 -15.59
C ALA A 584 1.44 27.71 -15.70
N LYS A 585 0.20 27.29 -15.98
CA LYS A 585 -0.98 28.18 -15.95
C LYS A 585 -1.23 28.75 -14.56
N VAL A 586 -1.11 27.93 -13.50
CA VAL A 586 -1.25 28.39 -12.11
C VAL A 586 -0.20 29.46 -11.77
N GLN A 587 1.01 29.33 -12.30
CA GLN A 587 2.12 30.26 -12.11
C GLN A 587 2.10 31.47 -13.07
N GLY A 588 1.08 31.59 -13.93
CA GLY A 588 0.97 32.68 -14.90
C GLY A 588 1.92 32.56 -16.11
N GLU A 589 2.61 31.44 -16.28
CA GLU A 589 3.57 31.18 -17.35
C GLU A 589 2.88 30.59 -18.62
N PHE A 590 1.88 31.29 -19.16
CA PHE A 590 1.03 30.77 -20.25
C PHE A 590 1.77 30.39 -21.54
N ASN A 591 2.87 31.08 -21.88
CA ASN A 591 3.68 30.70 -23.05
C ASN A 591 4.41 29.38 -22.82
N LEU A 592 4.90 29.13 -21.61
CA LEU A 592 5.50 27.86 -21.25
C LEU A 592 4.46 26.74 -21.28
N ALA A 593 3.26 27.00 -20.74
CA ALA A 593 2.14 26.06 -20.80
C ALA A 593 1.81 25.66 -22.26
N LYS A 594 1.75 26.63 -23.19
CA LYS A 594 1.54 26.35 -24.62
C LYS A 594 2.64 25.48 -25.22
N ARG A 595 3.90 25.64 -24.82
CA ARG A 595 5.01 24.80 -25.30
C ARG A 595 4.87 23.37 -24.81
N TYR A 596 4.56 23.17 -23.52
CA TYR A 596 4.29 21.82 -22.99
C TYR A 596 3.12 21.15 -23.71
N HIS A 597 2.06 21.91 -24.00
CA HIS A 597 0.91 21.41 -24.73
C HIS A 597 1.27 20.95 -26.15
N ALA A 598 2.05 21.74 -26.91
CA ALA A 598 2.44 21.40 -28.27
C ALA A 598 3.31 20.12 -28.35
N ILE A 599 4.21 19.93 -27.38
CA ILE A 599 5.00 18.69 -27.26
C ILE A 599 4.07 17.51 -26.96
N PHE A 600 3.12 17.69 -26.03
CA PHE A 600 2.12 16.68 -25.70
C PHE A 600 1.29 16.25 -26.93
N GLU A 601 0.77 17.20 -27.70
CA GLU A 601 -0.05 16.91 -28.88
C GLU A 601 0.73 16.10 -29.93
N THR A 602 2.00 16.44 -30.14
CA THR A 602 2.88 15.74 -31.08
C THR A 602 3.13 14.30 -30.63
N GLY A 603 3.46 14.08 -29.36
CA GLY A 603 3.71 12.75 -28.83
C GLY A 603 2.45 11.88 -28.76
N SER A 604 1.30 12.47 -28.40
CA SER A 604 0.00 11.78 -28.43
C SER A 604 -0.35 11.31 -29.85
N THR A 605 -0.13 12.17 -30.84
CA THR A 605 -0.31 11.84 -32.26
C THR A 605 0.61 10.70 -32.68
N PHE A 606 1.91 10.77 -32.33
CA PHE A 606 2.87 9.71 -32.65
C PHE A 606 2.46 8.35 -32.06
N MET A 607 2.07 8.30 -30.78
CA MET A 607 1.61 7.06 -30.15
C MET A 607 0.40 6.48 -30.91
N ASN A 608 -0.53 7.35 -31.32
CA ASN A 608 -1.72 6.95 -32.04
C ASN A 608 -1.43 6.41 -33.46
N GLU A 609 -0.51 7.04 -34.19
CA GLU A 609 -0.22 6.68 -35.58
C GLU A 609 0.77 5.53 -35.73
N HIS A 610 1.73 5.40 -34.81
CA HIS A 610 2.85 4.47 -34.95
C HIS A 610 2.86 3.33 -33.94
N MET A 611 2.26 3.51 -32.76
CA MET A 611 2.27 2.50 -31.70
C MET A 611 0.92 1.77 -31.58
N TRP A 612 -0.16 2.30 -32.14
CA TRP A 612 -1.46 1.62 -32.11
C TRP A 612 -1.54 0.51 -33.16
N ASN A 613 -1.82 -0.72 -32.74
CA ASN A 613 -1.93 -1.86 -33.67
C ASN A 613 -3.38 -2.25 -34.03
N GLY A 614 -4.37 -1.45 -33.59
CA GLY A 614 -5.80 -1.74 -33.72
C GLY A 614 -6.46 -2.32 -32.45
N GLU A 615 -5.67 -2.82 -31.50
CA GLU A 615 -6.17 -3.41 -30.24
C GLU A 615 -5.45 -2.87 -29.00
N TYR A 616 -4.14 -2.67 -29.08
CA TYR A 616 -3.31 -2.18 -27.98
C TYR A 616 -2.11 -1.38 -28.52
N TYR A 617 -1.50 -0.59 -27.63
CA TYR A 617 -0.26 0.12 -27.94
C TYR A 617 0.93 -0.82 -27.79
N VAL A 618 1.79 -0.89 -28.81
CA VAL A 618 2.95 -1.78 -28.86
C VAL A 618 4.26 -1.04 -28.57
N HIS A 619 5.25 -1.77 -28.05
CA HIS A 619 6.63 -1.29 -27.96
C HIS A 619 7.27 -1.32 -29.36
N LEU A 620 7.86 -0.19 -29.76
CA LEU A 620 8.72 -0.06 -30.93
C LEU A 620 10.19 -0.21 -30.52
N TYR A 621 10.80 -1.37 -30.81
CA TYR A 621 12.21 -1.65 -30.50
C TYR A 621 13.12 -1.07 -31.59
N PRO A 622 14.17 -0.31 -31.27
CA PRO A 622 15.08 0.25 -32.28
C PRO A 622 15.76 -0.81 -33.14
N THR A 623 15.93 -0.56 -34.43
CA THR A 623 16.74 -1.45 -35.29
C THR A 623 18.23 -1.32 -34.97
N GLY A 624 18.96 -2.42 -35.10
CA GLY A 624 20.39 -2.49 -34.76
C GLY A 624 20.70 -2.90 -33.31
N PHE A 625 19.68 -3.16 -32.48
CA PHE A 625 19.87 -3.64 -31.12
C PHE A 625 20.50 -5.05 -31.09
N LYS A 626 21.60 -5.22 -30.35
CA LYS A 626 22.24 -6.54 -30.13
C LYS A 626 21.88 -7.06 -28.74
N SER A 627 21.09 -8.13 -28.68
CA SER A 627 20.50 -8.66 -27.44
C SER A 627 21.22 -9.90 -26.88
N ASP A 628 22.55 -9.97 -26.94
CA ASP A 628 23.27 -11.18 -26.49
C ASP A 628 23.34 -11.31 -24.95
N ASN A 629 22.99 -10.27 -24.18
CA ASN A 629 23.14 -10.28 -22.73
C ASN A 629 21.81 -10.07 -21.99
N GLY A 630 21.28 -11.16 -21.45
CA GLY A 630 20.45 -11.09 -20.23
C GLY A 630 21.35 -10.66 -19.06
N ILE A 631 21.52 -9.37 -18.84
CA ILE A 631 22.41 -8.87 -17.79
C ILE A 631 21.76 -9.12 -16.42
N ARG A 632 22.48 -9.83 -15.56
CA ARG A 632 22.11 -10.07 -14.16
C ARG A 632 21.75 -8.72 -13.50
N ASN A 633 20.48 -8.59 -13.10
CA ASN A 633 19.86 -7.41 -12.46
C ASN A 633 19.58 -6.18 -13.35
N GLY A 634 19.26 -6.36 -14.63
CA GLY A 634 18.48 -5.38 -15.41
C GLY A 634 19.22 -4.12 -15.92
N PHE A 635 20.40 -3.79 -15.40
CA PHE A 635 21.15 -2.63 -15.88
C PHE A 635 22.17 -3.03 -16.96
N SER A 636 22.00 -2.50 -18.18
CA SER A 636 23.04 -2.58 -19.22
C SER A 636 24.25 -1.73 -18.85
N SER A 637 25.45 -2.19 -19.21
CA SER A 637 26.65 -1.37 -19.03
C SER A 637 26.57 -0.14 -19.94
N PRO A 638 27.13 1.01 -19.54
CA PRO A 638 27.16 2.22 -20.38
C PRO A 638 27.67 1.95 -21.80
N GLU A 639 28.65 1.06 -21.96
CA GLU A 639 29.23 0.73 -23.27
C GLU A 639 28.23 0.00 -24.19
N VAL A 640 27.43 -0.92 -23.64
CA VAL A 640 26.37 -1.61 -24.41
C VAL A 640 25.25 -0.64 -24.76
N ILE A 641 24.96 0.29 -23.86
CA ILE A 641 23.96 1.34 -24.02
C ILE A 641 24.35 2.26 -25.18
N ASP A 642 25.57 2.81 -25.12
CA ASP A 642 26.08 3.76 -26.10
C ASP A 642 26.22 3.08 -27.47
N SER A 643 26.71 1.84 -27.51
CA SER A 643 26.81 1.07 -28.75
C SER A 643 25.44 0.82 -29.42
N ASN A 644 24.39 0.54 -28.64
CA ASN A 644 23.04 0.38 -29.19
C ASN A 644 22.47 1.73 -29.70
N ALA A 645 22.73 2.83 -28.99
CA ALA A 645 22.31 4.16 -29.42
C ALA A 645 23.01 4.59 -30.72
N GLU A 646 24.34 4.42 -30.79
CA GLU A 646 25.12 4.67 -32.01
C GLU A 646 24.65 3.82 -33.19
N ALA A 647 24.37 2.53 -32.96
CA ALA A 647 23.87 1.63 -33.98
C ALA A 647 22.50 2.07 -34.51
N PHE A 648 21.61 2.50 -33.63
CA PHE A 648 20.31 3.07 -34.02
C PHE A 648 20.49 4.34 -34.86
N ILE A 649 21.27 5.32 -34.38
CA ILE A 649 21.53 6.59 -35.10
C ILE A 649 22.12 6.30 -36.49
N LYS A 650 23.07 5.38 -36.57
CA LYS A 650 23.66 4.97 -37.85
C LYS A 650 22.64 4.29 -38.76
N GLY A 651 21.78 3.43 -38.24
CA GLY A 651 20.70 2.78 -38.99
C GLY A 651 19.71 3.79 -39.55
N PHE A 652 19.25 4.69 -38.69
CA PHE A 652 18.36 5.81 -39.02
C PHE A 652 18.96 6.67 -40.16
N ASN A 653 20.20 7.13 -40.02
CA ASN A 653 20.88 7.96 -41.03
C ASN A 653 21.09 7.25 -42.38
N ASN A 654 21.09 5.91 -42.38
CA ASN A 654 21.22 5.09 -43.59
C ASN A 654 19.87 4.68 -44.19
N GLY A 655 18.74 5.17 -43.66
CA GLY A 655 17.40 4.85 -44.17
C GLY A 655 16.91 3.43 -43.84
N ALA A 656 17.49 2.76 -42.83
CA ALA A 656 16.91 1.52 -42.31
C ALA A 656 15.55 1.79 -41.67
N PRO A 657 14.63 0.81 -41.60
CA PRO A 657 13.43 0.94 -40.77
C PRO A 657 13.84 1.33 -39.35
N ASN A 658 13.20 2.34 -38.76
CA ASN A 658 13.61 2.83 -37.44
C ASN A 658 13.36 1.80 -36.34
N TYR A 659 12.29 0.99 -36.49
CA TYR A 659 11.81 0.11 -35.42
C TYR A 659 11.42 -1.29 -35.89
N TYR A 660 11.69 -2.28 -35.03
CA TYR A 660 10.98 -3.54 -34.98
C TYR A 660 9.75 -3.41 -34.08
N ILE A 661 8.58 -3.78 -34.63
CA ILE A 661 7.30 -3.68 -33.92
C ILE A 661 7.11 -4.92 -33.03
N SER A 662 6.91 -4.68 -31.73
CA SER A 662 6.57 -5.72 -30.76
C SER A 662 5.23 -6.39 -31.07
N THR A 663 5.11 -7.65 -30.68
CA THR A 663 3.84 -8.39 -30.71
C THR A 663 3.23 -8.55 -29.32
N GLY A 664 3.92 -8.08 -28.27
CA GLY A 664 3.51 -8.19 -26.88
C GLY A 664 2.45 -7.17 -26.46
N CYS A 665 1.50 -7.59 -25.63
CA CYS A 665 0.51 -6.75 -24.95
C CYS A 665 0.98 -6.49 -23.51
N ASP A 666 1.26 -5.22 -23.20
CA ASP A 666 1.68 -4.80 -21.87
C ASP A 666 0.51 -4.36 -21.01
N ALA A 667 0.48 -4.83 -19.76
CA ALA A 667 -0.60 -4.52 -18.83
C ALA A 667 -0.61 -3.06 -18.37
N GLN A 668 0.54 -2.37 -18.44
CA GLN A 668 0.70 -0.98 -17.99
C GLN A 668 0.71 0.05 -19.12
N GLN A 669 0.18 -0.32 -20.29
CA GLN A 669 0.19 0.55 -21.46
C GLN A 669 -0.65 1.83 -21.29
N LEU A 670 -1.49 1.91 -20.24
CA LEU A 670 -2.34 3.07 -19.93
C LEU A 670 -1.99 3.77 -18.61
N PHE A 671 -0.85 3.46 -17.98
CA PHE A 671 -0.55 3.99 -16.64
C PHE A 671 -0.50 5.53 -16.58
N GLY A 672 -0.06 6.20 -17.64
CA GLY A 672 -0.16 7.67 -17.71
C GLY A 672 -1.59 8.18 -17.84
N GLN A 673 -2.47 7.44 -18.53
CA GLN A 673 -3.90 7.78 -18.62
C GLN A 673 -4.58 7.59 -17.25
N ASN A 674 -4.16 6.58 -16.47
CA ASN A 674 -4.56 6.41 -15.07
C ASN A 674 -4.26 7.67 -14.25
N TRP A 675 -3.02 8.16 -14.34
CA TRP A 675 -2.59 9.40 -13.70
C TRP A 675 -3.37 10.61 -14.20
N ALA A 676 -3.61 10.71 -15.50
CA ALA A 676 -4.38 11.81 -16.09
C ALA A 676 -5.82 11.86 -15.56
N HIS A 677 -6.47 10.71 -15.38
CA HIS A 677 -7.80 10.60 -14.74
C HIS A 677 -7.74 11.07 -13.28
N GLN A 678 -6.76 10.59 -12.51
CA GLN A 678 -6.58 10.98 -11.10
C GLN A 678 -6.37 12.49 -10.91
N LEU A 679 -5.69 13.13 -11.86
CA LEU A 679 -5.31 14.55 -11.80
C LEU A 679 -6.29 15.48 -12.54
N GLY A 680 -7.36 14.94 -13.14
CA GLY A 680 -8.32 15.74 -13.90
C GLY A 680 -7.74 16.36 -15.17
N LEU A 681 -6.76 15.70 -15.80
CA LEU A 681 -6.08 16.16 -17.02
C LEU A 681 -6.81 15.77 -18.31
N GLY A 682 -7.85 14.93 -18.21
CA GLY A 682 -8.61 14.42 -19.34
C GLY A 682 -7.92 13.25 -20.04
N TYR A 683 -8.31 13.00 -21.29
CA TYR A 683 -7.74 11.96 -22.13
C TYR A 683 -6.43 12.44 -22.77
N ILE A 684 -5.32 11.74 -22.51
CA ILE A 684 -4.01 11.98 -23.14
C ILE A 684 -3.83 11.20 -24.44
N LEU A 685 -4.71 10.21 -24.68
CA LEU A 685 -4.82 9.40 -25.88
C LEU A 685 -6.30 9.33 -26.29
N PRO A 686 -6.63 8.95 -27.54
CA PRO A 686 -8.03 8.81 -27.95
C PRO A 686 -8.82 7.87 -27.02
N GLN A 687 -9.95 8.33 -26.50
CA GLN A 687 -10.78 7.59 -25.55
C GLN A 687 -11.13 6.18 -26.02
N GLN A 688 -11.49 6.03 -27.30
CA GLN A 688 -11.83 4.72 -27.86
C GLN A 688 -10.64 3.76 -27.84
N HIS A 689 -9.41 4.26 -28.02
CA HIS A 689 -8.21 3.44 -27.95
C HIS A 689 -7.89 3.04 -26.51
N CYS A 690 -8.10 3.93 -25.54
CA CYS A 690 -7.98 3.60 -24.12
C CYS A 690 -8.94 2.46 -23.73
N LEU A 691 -10.21 2.54 -24.12
CA LEU A 691 -11.18 1.47 -23.88
C LEU A 691 -10.75 0.15 -24.53
N THR A 692 -10.38 0.17 -25.81
CA THR A 692 -9.95 -1.04 -26.51
C THR A 692 -8.68 -1.63 -25.89
N ALA A 693 -7.69 -0.80 -25.53
CA ALA A 693 -6.47 -1.23 -24.84
C ALA A 693 -6.75 -1.84 -23.46
N ALA A 694 -7.60 -1.22 -22.64
CA ALA A 694 -7.99 -1.75 -21.33
C ALA A 694 -8.68 -3.12 -21.46
N ASN A 695 -9.52 -3.30 -22.48
CA ASN A 695 -10.10 -4.60 -22.80
C ASN A 695 -9.02 -5.61 -23.24
N SER A 696 -8.08 -5.21 -24.09
CA SER A 696 -6.96 -6.07 -24.50
C SER A 696 -6.06 -6.49 -23.34
N ILE A 697 -5.81 -5.61 -22.36
CA ILE A 697 -5.11 -5.96 -21.12
C ILE A 697 -5.85 -7.10 -20.41
N TYR A 698 -7.16 -6.99 -20.18
CA TYR A 698 -7.92 -8.07 -19.57
C TYR A 698 -7.88 -9.37 -20.40
N GLN A 699 -8.07 -9.26 -21.70
CA GLN A 699 -8.11 -10.40 -22.61
C GLN A 699 -6.79 -11.15 -22.66
N TYR A 700 -5.67 -10.43 -22.71
CA TYR A 700 -4.37 -11.01 -23.00
C TYR A 700 -3.46 -11.14 -21.79
N ASN A 701 -3.70 -10.44 -20.69
CA ASN A 701 -2.81 -10.45 -19.52
C ASN A 701 -3.42 -11.13 -18.30
N TYR A 702 -4.75 -11.12 -18.13
CA TYR A 702 -5.42 -11.83 -17.03
C TYR A 702 -5.74 -13.29 -17.39
N THR A 703 -5.43 -14.20 -16.47
CA THR A 703 -5.79 -15.62 -16.54
C THR A 703 -6.49 -16.08 -15.26
N PRO A 704 -7.53 -16.93 -15.35
CA PRO A 704 -8.15 -17.57 -14.17
C PRO A 704 -7.24 -18.60 -13.49
N ASP A 705 -6.22 -19.10 -14.20
CA ASP A 705 -5.21 -20.02 -13.69
C ASP A 705 -3.84 -19.65 -14.28
N ILE A 706 -2.90 -19.24 -13.43
CA ILE A 706 -1.54 -18.89 -13.83
C ILE A 706 -0.75 -20.07 -14.44
N GLY A 707 -1.18 -21.31 -14.20
CA GLY A 707 -0.59 -22.50 -14.80
C GLY A 707 -0.57 -22.46 -16.33
N THR A 708 -1.54 -21.80 -16.97
CA THR A 708 -1.58 -21.63 -18.44
C THR A 708 -0.38 -20.82 -18.94
N VAL A 709 0.02 -19.78 -18.20
CA VAL A 709 1.20 -18.96 -18.50
C VAL A 709 2.46 -19.72 -18.19
N TYR A 710 2.56 -20.36 -17.02
CA TYR A 710 3.78 -21.07 -16.62
C TYR A 710 4.13 -22.25 -17.54
N ASN A 711 3.12 -22.86 -18.17
CA ASN A 711 3.32 -23.88 -19.21
C ASN A 711 3.92 -23.30 -20.50
N PHE A 712 3.62 -22.05 -20.83
CA PHE A 712 4.19 -21.34 -21.97
C PHE A 712 5.57 -20.76 -21.66
N GLN A 713 5.71 -20.07 -20.51
CA GLN A 713 6.95 -19.47 -20.04
C GLN A 713 7.12 -19.71 -18.54
N LYS A 714 8.09 -20.56 -18.18
CA LYS A 714 8.41 -20.82 -16.77
C LYS A 714 8.89 -19.55 -16.05
N PRO A 715 8.48 -19.32 -14.80
CA PRO A 715 8.98 -18.20 -14.01
C PRO A 715 10.49 -18.35 -13.79
N LYS A 716 11.24 -17.28 -14.08
CA LYS A 716 12.72 -17.30 -14.00
C LYS A 716 13.27 -16.94 -12.62
N HIS A 717 12.58 -16.06 -11.88
CA HIS A 717 13.11 -15.45 -10.64
C HIS A 717 12.15 -15.52 -9.46
N ARG A 718 10.86 -15.29 -9.70
CA ARG A 718 9.82 -15.13 -8.67
C ARG A 718 8.57 -15.90 -9.05
N THR A 719 7.95 -16.56 -8.07
CA THR A 719 6.62 -17.17 -8.22
C THR A 719 5.66 -16.44 -7.28
N LEU A 720 4.84 -15.55 -7.84
CA LEU A 720 3.94 -14.65 -7.09
C LEU A 720 2.45 -14.96 -7.34
N ALA A 721 2.19 -16.14 -7.91
CA ALA A 721 0.90 -16.79 -8.01
C ALA A 721 1.13 -18.31 -8.10
N ALA A 722 0.37 -19.11 -7.37
CA ALA A 722 0.42 -20.56 -7.40
C ALA A 722 -0.50 -21.12 -8.51
N ILE A 723 -0.18 -22.28 -9.06
CA ILE A 723 -1.04 -22.96 -10.05
C ILE A 723 -2.46 -23.15 -9.47
N GLY A 724 -3.47 -22.86 -10.27
CA GLY A 724 -4.88 -22.80 -9.87
C GLY A 724 -5.33 -21.44 -9.33
N GLU A 725 -4.43 -20.45 -9.22
CA GLU A 725 -4.77 -19.07 -8.83
C GLU A 725 -4.93 -18.17 -10.06
N GLY A 726 -5.98 -17.35 -10.05
CA GLY A 726 -6.16 -16.27 -11.01
C GLY A 726 -5.16 -15.15 -10.77
N ALA A 727 -4.59 -14.60 -11.84
CA ALA A 727 -3.61 -13.54 -11.78
C ALA A 727 -3.48 -12.83 -13.12
N MET A 728 -2.95 -11.60 -13.09
CA MET A 728 -2.55 -10.88 -14.31
C MET A 728 -1.03 -10.78 -14.41
N VAL A 729 -0.52 -11.12 -15.59
CA VAL A 729 0.90 -11.02 -15.91
C VAL A 729 1.24 -9.65 -16.49
N ASN A 730 2.44 -9.17 -16.18
CA ASN A 730 2.86 -7.83 -16.58
C ASN A 730 2.87 -7.61 -18.10
N GLY A 731 3.13 -8.67 -18.89
CA GLY A 731 3.09 -8.65 -20.35
C GLY A 731 2.90 -10.04 -20.96
N SER A 732 2.25 -10.11 -22.12
CA SER A 732 1.93 -11.37 -22.80
C SER A 732 2.06 -11.29 -24.32
N TRP A 733 2.06 -12.45 -24.99
CA TRP A 733 2.19 -12.56 -26.45
C TRP A 733 1.00 -13.29 -27.06
N PRO A 734 -0.12 -12.60 -27.31
CA PRO A 734 -1.41 -13.26 -27.57
C PRO A 734 -1.50 -13.91 -28.95
N LYS A 735 -0.78 -13.40 -29.96
CA LYS A 735 -0.96 -13.81 -31.37
C LYS A 735 0.18 -14.68 -31.88
N THR A 736 1.41 -14.38 -31.50
CA THR A 736 2.63 -15.06 -31.95
C THR A 736 3.59 -15.19 -30.78
N PRO A 737 4.42 -16.25 -30.71
CA PRO A 737 5.50 -16.31 -29.73
C PRO A 737 6.41 -15.08 -29.78
N PRO A 738 7.07 -14.73 -28.67
CA PRO A 738 8.00 -13.61 -28.65
C PRO A 738 9.11 -13.77 -29.68
N LYS A 739 9.41 -12.68 -30.38
CA LYS A 739 10.52 -12.61 -31.34
C LYS A 739 11.84 -12.40 -30.62
N ASN A 740 12.96 -12.75 -31.26
CA ASN A 740 14.29 -12.73 -30.65
C ASN A 740 14.76 -11.34 -30.16
N PHE A 741 14.20 -10.25 -30.71
CA PHE A 741 14.52 -8.88 -30.27
C PHE A 741 13.69 -8.41 -29.06
N GLU A 742 12.62 -9.14 -28.70
CA GLU A 742 11.72 -8.73 -27.63
C GLU A 742 12.26 -9.13 -26.26
N ASN A 743 12.16 -8.21 -25.30
CA ASN A 743 12.64 -8.47 -23.94
C ASN A 743 11.56 -9.15 -23.09
N LEU A 744 11.91 -10.31 -22.51
CA LEU A 744 11.00 -11.13 -21.70
C LEU A 744 11.16 -10.92 -20.19
N HIS A 745 12.05 -10.03 -19.75
CA HIS A 745 12.33 -9.79 -18.33
C HIS A 745 11.07 -9.32 -17.60
N ASP A 746 10.70 -10.00 -16.51
CA ASP A 746 9.54 -9.75 -15.66
C ASP A 746 8.16 -9.72 -16.35
N LYS A 747 8.06 -9.98 -17.65
CA LYS A 747 6.78 -9.99 -18.40
C LYS A 747 5.81 -11.04 -17.86
N ALA A 748 6.32 -12.21 -17.46
CA ALA A 748 5.53 -13.28 -16.85
C ALA A 748 5.40 -13.16 -15.31
N ASN A 749 5.91 -12.09 -14.68
CA ASN A 749 5.70 -11.87 -13.24
C ASN A 749 4.28 -11.36 -12.98
N ILE A 750 3.89 -11.45 -11.70
CA ILE A 750 2.62 -10.98 -11.16
C ILE A 750 2.95 -9.97 -10.07
N TRP A 751 2.52 -8.72 -10.22
CA TRP A 751 2.71 -7.67 -9.22
C TRP A 751 1.38 -7.11 -8.80
N THR A 752 1.02 -7.31 -7.53
CA THR A 752 -0.26 -6.86 -6.98
C THR A 752 -0.52 -5.36 -7.20
N GLY A 753 0.50 -4.51 -7.07
CA GLY A 753 0.35 -3.08 -7.32
C GLY A 753 0.02 -2.74 -8.78
N LEU A 754 0.54 -3.53 -9.72
CA LEU A 754 0.23 -3.43 -11.14
C LEU A 754 -1.17 -3.96 -11.44
N GLU A 755 -1.56 -5.07 -10.81
CA GLU A 755 -2.91 -5.63 -10.97
C GLU A 755 -3.98 -4.63 -10.51
N TYR A 756 -3.77 -3.93 -9.40
CA TYR A 756 -4.66 -2.83 -8.98
C TYR A 756 -4.67 -1.68 -10.00
N GLU A 757 -3.52 -1.34 -10.57
CA GLU A 757 -3.37 -0.25 -11.53
C GLU A 757 -4.10 -0.53 -12.85
N ALA A 758 -3.83 -1.68 -13.48
CA ALA A 758 -4.56 -2.12 -14.65
C ALA A 758 -6.08 -2.27 -14.39
N SER A 759 -6.46 -2.68 -13.17
CA SER A 759 -7.88 -2.71 -12.77
C SER A 759 -8.50 -1.31 -12.72
N CYS A 760 -7.73 -0.29 -12.31
CA CYS A 760 -8.19 1.09 -12.33
C CYS A 760 -8.37 1.59 -13.77
N ASP A 761 -7.49 1.21 -14.70
CA ASP A 761 -7.67 1.53 -16.13
C ASP A 761 -8.97 0.94 -16.66
N MET A 762 -9.21 -0.35 -16.39
CA MET A 762 -10.47 -1.01 -16.74
C MET A 762 -11.68 -0.26 -16.18
N ILE A 763 -11.68 0.06 -14.89
CA ILE A 763 -12.81 0.75 -14.23
C ILE A 763 -13.03 2.15 -14.83
N ASN A 764 -11.96 2.91 -15.08
CA ASN A 764 -12.05 4.26 -15.64
C ASN A 764 -12.66 4.26 -17.05
N GLU A 765 -12.31 3.25 -17.87
CA GLU A 765 -12.86 3.07 -19.22
C GLU A 765 -14.23 2.36 -19.25
N GLY A 766 -14.78 1.96 -18.10
CA GLY A 766 -16.13 1.38 -17.98
C GLY A 766 -16.19 -0.15 -17.94
N LEU A 767 -15.05 -0.83 -17.96
CA LEU A 767 -14.89 -2.28 -17.78
C LEU A 767 -14.88 -2.66 -16.29
N VAL A 768 -15.92 -2.25 -15.57
CA VAL A 768 -15.99 -2.36 -14.10
C VAL A 768 -15.93 -3.83 -13.66
N LYS A 769 -16.62 -4.72 -14.37
CA LYS A 769 -16.66 -6.15 -14.04
C LYS A 769 -15.28 -6.78 -14.16
N GLU A 770 -14.56 -6.49 -15.24
CA GLU A 770 -13.21 -6.98 -15.53
C GLU A 770 -12.22 -6.52 -14.45
N GLY A 771 -12.26 -5.24 -14.09
CA GLY A 771 -11.44 -4.71 -12.99
C GLY A 771 -11.76 -5.40 -11.66
N LEU A 772 -13.04 -5.62 -11.33
CA LEU A 772 -13.42 -6.33 -10.11
C LEU A 772 -12.98 -7.80 -10.09
N VAL A 773 -12.97 -8.48 -11.24
CA VAL A 773 -12.45 -9.86 -11.36
C VAL A 773 -10.98 -9.91 -10.94
N VAL A 774 -10.15 -9.03 -11.49
CA VAL A 774 -8.71 -8.98 -11.21
C VAL A 774 -8.47 -8.67 -9.73
N ILE A 775 -9.16 -7.66 -9.17
CA ILE A 775 -9.05 -7.30 -7.75
C ILE A 775 -9.50 -8.46 -6.85
N ARG A 776 -10.57 -9.18 -7.23
CA ARG A 776 -11.04 -10.34 -6.48
C ARG A 776 -10.02 -11.48 -6.51
N SER A 777 -9.32 -11.69 -7.61
CA SER A 777 -8.22 -12.67 -7.67
C SER A 777 -7.08 -12.33 -6.72
N ILE A 778 -6.77 -11.03 -6.49
CA ILE A 778 -5.85 -10.63 -5.41
C ILE A 778 -6.45 -11.04 -4.05
N HIS A 779 -7.70 -10.66 -3.77
CA HIS A 779 -8.36 -10.98 -2.51
C HIS A 779 -8.35 -12.49 -2.19
N ASP A 780 -8.65 -13.33 -3.19
CA ASP A 780 -8.73 -14.79 -3.05
C ASP A 780 -7.34 -15.46 -2.88
N ARG A 781 -6.24 -14.78 -3.27
CA ARG A 781 -4.85 -15.23 -3.00
C ARG A 781 -4.40 -14.96 -1.56
N TYR A 782 -5.05 -14.02 -0.87
CA TYR A 782 -4.72 -13.53 0.48
C TYR A 782 -5.93 -13.61 1.43
N ASN A 783 -6.40 -14.84 1.69
CA ASN A 783 -7.66 -15.12 2.41
C ASN A 783 -7.49 -15.62 3.87
N GLY A 784 -6.27 -15.67 4.41
CA GLY A 784 -6.00 -16.20 5.76
C GLY A 784 -5.60 -17.67 5.81
N THR A 785 -6.18 -18.54 4.94
CA THR A 785 -5.77 -19.95 4.81
C THR A 785 -4.55 -20.12 3.94
N LYS A 786 -4.45 -19.33 2.86
CA LYS A 786 -3.32 -19.34 1.93
C LYS A 786 -2.21 -18.43 2.41
N ARG A 787 -2.54 -17.18 2.73
CA ARG A 787 -1.58 -16.10 3.03
C ARG A 787 -2.23 -15.05 3.93
N ASN A 788 -1.41 -14.24 4.58
CA ASN A 788 -1.86 -13.11 5.40
C ASN A 788 -2.58 -12.05 4.55
N PRO A 789 -3.86 -11.71 4.83
CA PRO A 789 -4.62 -10.70 4.08
C PRO A 789 -3.98 -9.30 4.02
N TRP A 790 -3.17 -8.96 5.03
CA TRP A 790 -2.51 -7.64 5.19
C TRP A 790 -1.04 -7.62 4.76
N ASN A 791 -0.52 -8.69 4.16
CA ASN A 791 0.85 -8.76 3.67
C ASN A 791 0.87 -9.18 2.20
N GLU A 792 0.79 -8.22 1.29
CA GLU A 792 0.99 -8.47 -0.13
C GLU A 792 2.48 -8.51 -0.48
N ILE A 793 2.88 -9.58 -1.18
CA ILE A 793 4.28 -9.93 -1.45
C ILE A 793 4.59 -9.67 -2.93
N GLU A 794 5.65 -8.89 -3.19
CA GLU A 794 6.28 -8.77 -4.52
C GLU A 794 7.80 -9.07 -4.42
N GLY A 795 8.63 -8.03 -4.22
CA GLY A 795 10.06 -8.21 -3.95
C GLY A 795 10.37 -8.65 -2.52
N SER A 796 9.45 -8.37 -1.59
CA SER A 796 9.48 -8.73 -0.16
C SER A 796 8.07 -8.60 0.43
N ASP A 797 7.94 -8.89 1.73
CA ASP A 797 6.74 -8.67 2.52
C ASP A 797 6.39 -7.17 2.64
N HIS A 798 5.10 -6.89 2.84
CA HIS A 798 4.49 -5.57 3.00
C HIS A 798 4.92 -4.61 1.89
N TYR A 799 4.80 -5.07 0.64
CA TYR A 799 5.33 -4.34 -0.50
C TYR A 799 4.51 -3.08 -0.81
N SER A 800 5.17 -1.94 -0.82
CA SER A 800 4.54 -0.61 -0.84
C SER A 800 3.65 -0.38 -2.05
N ARG A 801 3.97 -0.99 -3.20
CA ARG A 801 3.21 -0.83 -4.45
C ARG A 801 1.74 -1.24 -4.30
N ALA A 802 1.43 -2.19 -3.41
CA ALA A 802 0.07 -2.62 -3.11
C ALA A 802 -0.84 -1.51 -2.57
N MET A 803 -0.28 -0.42 -2.02
CA MET A 803 -1.03 0.78 -1.63
C MET A 803 -1.66 1.53 -2.83
N HIS A 804 -1.44 1.08 -4.08
CA HIS A 804 -2.25 1.48 -5.24
C HIS A 804 -3.71 1.05 -5.12
N SER A 805 -4.01 0.04 -4.28
CA SER A 805 -5.38 -0.36 -3.93
C SER A 805 -6.30 0.82 -3.57
N TRP A 806 -5.79 1.89 -2.96
CA TRP A 806 -6.58 3.09 -2.68
C TRP A 806 -7.06 3.82 -3.94
N ASN A 807 -6.32 3.74 -5.04
CA ASN A 807 -6.72 4.33 -6.32
C ASN A 807 -7.96 3.64 -6.90
N VAL A 808 -8.23 2.37 -6.55
CA VAL A 808 -9.48 1.68 -6.91
C VAL A 808 -10.69 2.44 -6.36
N LEU A 809 -10.60 2.97 -5.13
CA LEU A 809 -11.66 3.80 -4.55
C LEU A 809 -11.91 5.06 -5.39
N LEU A 810 -10.83 5.69 -5.88
CA LEU A 810 -10.90 6.90 -6.70
C LEU A 810 -11.52 6.60 -8.06
N SER A 811 -11.08 5.54 -8.74
CA SER A 811 -11.61 5.11 -10.04
C SER A 811 -13.08 4.70 -9.95
N ILE A 812 -13.48 3.95 -8.91
CA ILE A 812 -14.88 3.54 -8.71
C ILE A 812 -15.78 4.74 -8.42
N SER A 813 -15.30 5.71 -7.63
CA SER A 813 -16.09 6.90 -7.30
C SER A 813 -16.06 7.98 -8.38
N GLY A 814 -15.12 7.90 -9.32
CA GLY A 814 -14.78 9.00 -10.22
C GLY A 814 -14.43 10.28 -9.47
N PHE A 815 -13.78 10.15 -8.31
CA PHE A 815 -13.49 11.28 -7.42
C PHE A 815 -12.42 12.19 -8.02
N THR A 816 -12.72 13.48 -8.11
CA THR A 816 -11.77 14.53 -8.50
C THR A 816 -11.74 15.62 -7.44
N TYR A 817 -10.56 16.23 -7.25
CA TYR A 817 -10.36 17.28 -6.24
C TYR A 817 -9.32 18.29 -6.70
N ASN A 818 -9.61 19.57 -6.50
CA ASN A 818 -8.67 20.68 -6.62
C ASN A 818 -8.89 21.61 -5.43
N GLY A 819 -8.10 21.42 -4.38
CA GLY A 819 -8.23 22.18 -3.13
C GLY A 819 -8.01 23.68 -3.30
N PRO A 820 -6.96 24.15 -4.00
CA PRO A 820 -6.73 25.60 -4.19
C PRO A 820 -7.90 26.30 -4.91
N LYS A 821 -8.57 25.62 -5.84
CA LYS A 821 -9.76 26.14 -6.52
C LYS A 821 -11.08 25.82 -5.82
N GLY A 822 -11.08 25.01 -4.75
CA GLY A 822 -12.29 24.56 -4.06
C GLY A 822 -13.19 23.69 -4.95
N ILE A 823 -12.63 22.82 -5.79
CA ILE A 823 -13.41 21.96 -6.69
C ILE A 823 -13.45 20.54 -6.14
N ILE A 824 -14.64 19.95 -6.12
CA ILE A 824 -14.84 18.53 -5.83
C ILE A 824 -15.74 17.90 -6.91
N GLY A 825 -15.49 16.65 -7.29
CA GLY A 825 -16.32 15.99 -8.29
C GLY A 825 -16.47 14.50 -8.10
N TYR A 826 -17.56 13.96 -8.64
CA TYR A 826 -17.92 12.55 -8.56
C TYR A 826 -18.52 12.04 -9.88
N ASN A 827 -18.04 10.87 -10.32
CA ASN A 827 -18.57 10.13 -11.45
C ASN A 827 -18.61 8.62 -11.12
N PRO A 828 -19.50 8.17 -10.22
CA PRO A 828 -19.46 6.80 -9.74
C PRO A 828 -19.67 5.78 -10.86
N LYS A 829 -18.82 4.75 -10.90
CA LYS A 829 -18.82 3.66 -11.89
C LYS A 829 -19.49 2.40 -11.37
N LEU A 830 -19.46 2.18 -10.05
CA LEU A 830 -20.12 1.05 -9.40
C LEU A 830 -21.40 1.54 -8.72
N THR A 831 -22.54 0.90 -9.01
CA THR A 831 -23.87 1.26 -8.45
C THR A 831 -24.22 2.75 -8.58
N PRO A 832 -24.05 3.40 -9.75
CA PRO A 832 -24.25 4.84 -9.90
C PRO A 832 -25.65 5.33 -9.48
N GLU A 833 -26.66 4.48 -9.53
CA GLU A 833 -28.03 4.73 -9.08
C GLU A 833 -28.18 4.84 -7.56
N ASN A 834 -27.31 4.20 -6.78
CA ASN A 834 -27.31 4.22 -5.32
C ASN A 834 -25.88 4.06 -4.78
N PHE A 835 -25.14 5.16 -4.82
CA PHE A 835 -23.72 5.16 -4.51
C PHE A 835 -23.42 5.89 -3.22
N LYS A 836 -22.49 5.34 -2.43
CA LYS A 836 -21.92 6.01 -1.27
C LYS A 836 -20.47 5.59 -1.12
N SER A 837 -19.58 6.55 -0.91
CA SER A 837 -18.16 6.27 -0.69
C SER A 837 -17.49 7.30 0.20
N PHE A 838 -16.39 6.89 0.82
CA PHE A 838 -15.45 7.76 1.52
C PHE A 838 -14.74 8.71 0.53
N PHE A 839 -14.45 9.92 0.99
CA PHE A 839 -13.51 10.83 0.32
C PHE A 839 -12.57 11.48 1.35
N SER A 840 -11.39 11.85 0.89
CA SER A 840 -10.49 12.74 1.62
C SER A 840 -10.04 13.91 0.75
N ALA A 841 -10.02 15.08 1.37
CA ALA A 841 -9.60 16.36 0.82
C ALA A 841 -8.37 16.87 1.60
N SER A 842 -7.89 18.07 1.27
CA SER A 842 -6.67 18.64 1.84
C SER A 842 -6.72 18.81 3.37
N GLU A 843 -7.88 19.19 3.91
CA GLU A 843 -8.05 19.54 5.32
C GLU A 843 -9.23 18.82 6.01
N GLY A 844 -9.86 17.86 5.33
CA GLY A 844 -11.00 17.12 5.86
C GLY A 844 -11.34 15.86 5.08
N TRP A 845 -12.17 15.01 5.68
CA TRP A 845 -12.65 13.77 5.06
C TRP A 845 -14.08 13.45 5.49
N GLY A 846 -14.76 12.63 4.70
CA GLY A 846 -16.19 12.38 4.87
C GLY A 846 -16.75 11.36 3.89
N ASN A 847 -18.07 11.42 3.67
CA ASN A 847 -18.73 10.60 2.67
C ASN A 847 -19.46 11.45 1.63
N TYR A 848 -19.39 11.02 0.39
CA TYR A 848 -20.34 11.40 -0.64
C TYR A 848 -21.40 10.31 -0.76
N SER A 849 -22.65 10.69 -1.01
CA SER A 849 -23.76 9.77 -1.28
C SER A 849 -24.62 10.32 -2.39
N GLN A 850 -25.11 9.47 -3.29
CA GLN A 850 -26.09 9.85 -4.31
C GLN A 850 -27.14 8.78 -4.54
N THR A 851 -28.31 9.23 -4.95
CA THR A 851 -29.34 8.39 -5.55
C THR A 851 -29.80 8.99 -6.87
N LYS A 852 -30.02 8.15 -7.88
CA LYS A 852 -30.59 8.56 -9.17
C LYS A 852 -31.90 7.83 -9.39
N THR A 853 -32.94 8.60 -9.66
CA THR A 853 -34.24 8.13 -10.18
C THR A 853 -34.46 8.71 -11.57
N ASN A 854 -35.52 8.32 -12.29
CA ASN A 854 -35.73 8.70 -13.70
C ASN A 854 -35.65 10.21 -13.98
N ASN A 855 -36.06 11.06 -13.02
CA ASN A 855 -36.15 12.52 -13.19
C ASN A 855 -35.47 13.31 -12.05
N ILE A 856 -34.87 12.63 -11.07
CA ILE A 856 -34.28 13.30 -9.90
C ILE A 856 -32.99 12.61 -9.53
N GLN A 857 -31.91 13.38 -9.44
CA GLN A 857 -30.66 12.97 -8.82
C GLN A 857 -30.48 13.74 -7.52
N THR A 858 -30.28 13.02 -6.42
CA THR A 858 -29.90 13.61 -5.14
C THR A 858 -28.46 13.27 -4.83
N GLY A 859 -27.69 14.24 -4.36
CA GLY A 859 -26.32 14.09 -3.91
C GLY A 859 -26.14 14.70 -2.53
N SER A 860 -25.21 14.19 -1.74
CA SER A 860 -24.84 14.82 -0.48
C SER A 860 -23.37 14.61 -0.14
N ILE A 861 -22.74 15.66 0.36
CA ILE A 861 -21.39 15.65 0.93
C ILE A 861 -21.54 15.85 2.44
N HIS A 862 -21.18 14.83 3.21
CA HIS A 862 -21.14 14.91 4.66
C HIS A 862 -19.68 14.95 5.14
N LEU A 863 -19.29 16.00 5.83
CA LEU A 863 -17.93 16.16 6.32
C LEU A 863 -17.81 15.55 7.72
N ALA A 864 -17.04 14.47 7.86
CA ALA A 864 -16.92 13.72 9.10
C ALA A 864 -15.77 14.22 9.99
N TYR A 865 -14.75 14.86 9.40
CA TYR A 865 -13.58 15.40 10.09
C TYR A 865 -13.01 16.62 9.37
N GLY A 866 -12.43 17.54 10.13
CA GLY A 866 -11.70 18.68 9.59
C GLY A 866 -12.59 19.73 8.94
N LYS A 867 -12.11 20.29 7.82
CA LYS A 867 -12.75 21.36 7.04
C LYS A 867 -12.69 21.08 5.55
N LEU A 868 -13.63 21.62 4.79
CA LEU A 868 -13.67 21.54 3.33
C LEU A 868 -14.16 22.86 2.75
N MET A 869 -13.37 23.45 1.85
CA MET A 869 -13.70 24.67 1.13
C MET A 869 -14.19 24.32 -0.28
N LEU A 870 -15.37 24.79 -0.68
CA LEU A 870 -15.98 24.49 -1.97
C LEU A 870 -16.46 25.74 -2.70
N ASN A 871 -16.11 25.83 -3.98
CA ASN A 871 -16.57 26.79 -4.98
C ASN A 871 -17.35 26.11 -6.11
N THR A 872 -16.89 24.92 -6.54
CA THR A 872 -17.51 24.19 -7.65
C THR A 872 -17.69 22.71 -7.30
N ILE A 873 -18.84 22.16 -7.69
CA ILE A 873 -19.16 20.74 -7.50
C ILE A 873 -19.52 20.15 -8.86
N ASN A 874 -18.75 19.14 -9.28
CA ASN A 874 -18.93 18.47 -10.57
C ASN A 874 -19.62 17.11 -10.38
N LEU A 875 -20.83 16.95 -10.90
CA LEU A 875 -21.59 15.71 -10.80
C LEU A 875 -21.91 15.16 -12.18
N ASN A 876 -21.73 13.85 -12.37
CA ASN A 876 -22.25 13.18 -13.55
C ASN A 876 -23.75 12.87 -13.40
N VAL A 877 -24.53 13.23 -14.42
CA VAL A 877 -25.96 12.91 -14.53
C VAL A 877 -26.19 11.72 -15.45
N THR A 878 -27.39 11.14 -15.40
CA THR A 878 -27.75 10.03 -16.30
C THR A 878 -27.57 10.45 -17.77
N PRO A 879 -26.88 9.65 -18.61
CA PRO A 879 -26.62 10.01 -19.99
C PRO A 879 -27.87 10.43 -20.77
N GLY A 880 -27.75 11.52 -21.52
CA GLY A 880 -28.83 12.08 -22.35
C GLY A 880 -29.95 12.80 -21.58
N LYS A 881 -29.80 13.03 -20.26
CA LYS A 881 -30.73 13.85 -19.47
C LYS A 881 -30.22 15.29 -19.35
N THR A 882 -31.14 16.25 -19.41
CA THR A 882 -30.85 17.68 -19.20
C THR A 882 -31.37 18.12 -17.84
N VAL A 883 -30.52 18.77 -17.05
CA VAL A 883 -30.91 19.38 -15.78
C VAL A 883 -31.63 20.69 -16.04
N LYS A 884 -32.81 20.85 -15.41
CA LYS A 884 -33.65 22.05 -15.49
C LYS A 884 -33.69 22.82 -14.18
N GLN A 885 -33.50 22.14 -13.06
CA GLN A 885 -33.54 22.76 -11.74
C GLN A 885 -32.41 22.22 -10.85
N LEU A 886 -31.85 23.13 -10.06
CA LEU A 886 -30.88 22.85 -8.99
C LEU A 886 -31.46 23.38 -7.66
N ASP A 887 -31.52 22.51 -6.66
CA ASP A 887 -31.75 22.88 -5.27
C ASP A 887 -30.52 22.47 -4.44
N ILE A 888 -29.92 23.40 -3.69
CA ILE A 888 -28.71 23.16 -2.88
C ILE A 888 -28.86 23.73 -1.48
N HIS A 889 -28.51 22.93 -0.46
CA HIS A 889 -28.70 23.29 0.95
C HIS A 889 -27.47 22.92 1.79
N LEU A 890 -26.98 23.86 2.60
CA LEU A 890 -26.04 23.59 3.69
C LEU A 890 -26.80 23.49 5.01
N ASN A 891 -26.78 22.32 5.64
CA ASN A 891 -27.49 22.08 6.91
C ASN A 891 -28.97 22.51 6.87
N GLY A 892 -29.64 22.26 5.73
CA GLY A 892 -31.04 22.64 5.48
C GLY A 892 -31.26 24.07 5.00
N LYS A 893 -30.26 24.97 5.09
CA LYS A 893 -30.37 26.34 4.58
C LYS A 893 -30.03 26.41 3.10
N SER A 894 -30.92 26.97 2.28
CA SER A 894 -30.67 27.16 0.84
C SER A 894 -29.41 28.00 0.59
N LEU A 895 -28.63 27.60 -0.41
CA LEU A 895 -27.52 28.37 -0.95
C LEU A 895 -27.91 28.92 -2.33
N LYS A 896 -27.32 30.06 -2.71
CA LYS A 896 -27.38 30.54 -4.09
C LYS A 896 -26.28 29.88 -4.90
N ALA A 897 -26.66 29.31 -6.04
CA ALA A 897 -25.74 28.66 -6.96
C ALA A 897 -26.31 28.69 -8.38
N SER A 898 -25.42 28.62 -9.36
CA SER A 898 -25.73 28.39 -10.77
C SER A 898 -25.17 27.03 -11.20
N PHE A 899 -25.59 26.52 -12.36
CA PHE A 899 -24.97 25.34 -12.95
C PHE A 899 -24.83 25.46 -14.46
N GLU A 900 -23.80 24.81 -14.98
CA GLU A 900 -23.61 24.58 -16.42
C GLU A 900 -23.57 23.07 -16.67
N GLN A 901 -24.20 22.63 -17.76
CA GLN A 901 -24.14 21.24 -18.18
C GLN A 901 -23.38 21.11 -19.50
N LYS A 902 -22.34 20.26 -19.52
CA LYS A 902 -21.58 19.89 -20.72
C LYS A 902 -21.63 18.37 -20.87
N GLY A 903 -22.38 17.91 -21.88
CA GLY A 903 -22.71 16.50 -22.01
C GLY A 903 -23.41 16.00 -20.74
N ASP A 904 -22.82 14.98 -20.12
CA ASP A 904 -23.37 14.35 -18.91
C ASP A 904 -22.76 14.91 -17.61
N ILE A 905 -21.96 15.98 -17.67
CA ILE A 905 -21.34 16.61 -16.50
C ILE A 905 -22.06 17.90 -16.19
N VAL A 906 -22.47 18.06 -14.93
CA VAL A 906 -23.06 19.30 -14.38
C VAL A 906 -22.06 19.91 -13.42
N SER A 907 -21.61 21.13 -13.73
CA SER A 907 -20.75 21.95 -12.89
C SER A 907 -21.59 22.96 -12.13
N ILE A 908 -21.75 22.75 -10.83
CA ILE A 908 -22.50 23.62 -9.92
C ILE A 908 -21.52 24.63 -9.31
N ASN A 909 -21.77 25.92 -9.48
CA ASN A 909 -20.96 27.00 -8.94
C ASN A 909 -21.74 27.74 -7.84
N VAL A 910 -21.21 27.77 -6.62
CA VAL A 910 -21.81 28.53 -5.51
C VAL A 910 -21.40 30.00 -5.61
N ASP A 911 -22.32 30.93 -5.33
CA ASP A 911 -22.06 32.38 -5.43
C ASP A 911 -20.99 32.86 -4.43
N GLN A 912 -20.86 32.15 -3.31
CA GLN A 912 -19.87 32.41 -2.27
C GLN A 912 -19.22 31.08 -1.87
N THR A 913 -17.91 31.10 -1.63
CA THR A 913 -17.17 29.94 -1.15
C THR A 913 -17.84 29.35 0.10
N VAL A 914 -18.15 28.06 0.04
CA VAL A 914 -18.78 27.33 1.14
C VAL A 914 -17.70 26.64 1.97
N GLN A 915 -17.66 26.95 3.27
CA GLN A 915 -16.86 26.19 4.23
C GLN A 915 -17.76 25.18 4.96
N LEU A 916 -17.47 23.89 4.77
CA LEU A 916 -18.01 22.82 5.61
C LEU A 916 -17.06 22.59 6.79
N ASN A 917 -17.63 22.41 7.97
CA ASN A 917 -16.95 21.98 9.19
C ASN A 917 -17.41 20.55 9.55
N LYS A 918 -16.73 19.95 10.53
CA LYS A 918 -17.11 18.63 11.06
C LYS A 918 -18.61 18.55 11.36
N ASN A 919 -19.25 17.51 10.85
CA ASN A 919 -20.67 17.16 10.86
C ASN A 919 -21.58 17.96 9.93
N ASP A 920 -21.07 18.95 9.19
CA ASP A 920 -21.87 19.66 8.19
C ASP A 920 -22.28 18.71 7.05
N LYS A 921 -23.45 18.99 6.48
CA LYS A 921 -23.99 18.27 5.32
C LYS A 921 -24.42 19.27 4.25
N LEU A 922 -23.80 19.16 3.09
CA LEU A 922 -24.25 19.79 1.85
C LEU A 922 -25.14 18.81 1.09
N SER A 923 -26.36 19.21 0.76
CA SER A 923 -27.33 18.41 0.00
C SER A 923 -27.63 19.09 -1.33
N ILE A 924 -27.70 18.30 -2.39
CA ILE A 924 -27.85 18.73 -3.78
C ILE A 924 -28.99 17.93 -4.39
N GLN A 925 -29.89 18.59 -5.11
CA GLN A 925 -30.91 17.95 -5.91
C GLN A 925 -30.89 18.55 -7.32
N LEU A 926 -30.79 17.69 -8.32
CA LEU A 926 -30.89 18.01 -9.74
C LEU A 926 -32.20 17.39 -10.27
N LYS A 927 -32.99 18.17 -11.01
CA LYS A 927 -34.24 17.71 -11.66
C LYS A 927 -34.19 17.92 -13.16
#